data_AF-A0A8C8D6Y0-F1
#
_entry.id   AF-A0A8C8D6Y0-F1
#
_cell.length_a   1.000
_cell.length_b   1.000
_cell.length_c   1.000
_cell.angle_alpha   90.00
_cell.angle_beta   90.00
_cell.angle_gamma   90.00
#
_symmetry.space_group_name_H-M   'P 1'
#
loop_
_entity.id
_entity.type
_entity.pdbx_description
1 polymer ?
#
loop_
_entity_poly.entity_id
_entity_poly.type
_entity_poly.pdbx_seq_one_letter_code
_entity_poly.pdbx_strand_id
1 'polypeptide(L)'
;MAAIHCSSILNLEELQSKNVGLPATMIVNHQMGEGVSTFQVLGEQDLYEQPDEEEDHNTLDHPFAAEEEYRLPYRLVEVLFLQVIRHGDTCQGASSGSSVTLYVSFLRIHLSGNNSRIELLHGPHDNIVYATGSINLFQTNFNSSKTSTMGPVFGEGCRSNDPTSPDCHYNITVLCKTKDPNQLFLCGTNGQQHTLCCYMNPSDDPFICTPSKDIQDIKQHINEREPSLLIGSPEVEQFYTTHSGTERSVGINMFGKKKLWTENSGTEQRYVSLVASGQREDRLQDRLYAFYIEKNRGPCLGCDLWVPWVAQVCMADLGGPKSYLQFRWTSKLSARLFCGDHDSRLYFTQLVDVNTVLAERWQDTRVYALFRNGWGMSAVCVYTIEDIDHIFKTSNFAGHTGSIPSPRPGECVKDSTKLPMEVLKMVDKVSEMKEGVTSGPLLVTHQYYHHICVDRVQGKGNVLFLSLENGGIHKVLERDGQVFVIAELQPFNYSAHILSMMLHSSTGKLYLASSRELVQIDLGSCEQYGAQCEDCVLARDPYCGWDGIHCTAATNKTIQDVENGNHQVCSNISRGVTASKVSFPRSLVGAADGIRIPLSSKYFLSCPTLSSHAEYSWRHHGNTTATPCISTGSEHQCLLLIESMGPEQQGTYSCVSEERGYHRTLVQYKLQLDSGATGLASPCLACLGLVLTLVLTLLC
;
A
#
# COMPACT_ATOMS: atom_id res chain seq x y z
N MET A 1 10.32 28.53 13.76
CA MET A 1 11.78 28.36 13.94
C MET A 1 12.04 27.51 15.17
N ALA A 2 12.20 26.22 14.97
CA ALA A 2 12.90 25.32 15.89
C ALA A 2 13.32 24.13 15.01
N ALA A 3 14.44 24.32 14.30
CA ALA A 3 15.09 23.25 13.54
C ALA A 3 15.80 22.35 14.53
N ILE A 4 15.39 21.08 14.62
CA ILE A 4 16.15 20.07 15.34
C ILE A 4 17.30 19.67 14.40
N HIS A 5 18.50 20.13 14.74
CA HIS A 5 19.74 19.74 14.07
C HIS A 5 20.02 18.25 14.33
N CYS A 6 19.89 17.42 13.30
CA CYS A 6 20.63 16.16 13.23
C CYS A 6 21.90 16.41 12.41
N SER A 7 23.04 16.51 13.09
CA SER A 7 24.35 16.58 12.47
C SER A 7 25.19 15.43 13.02
N SER A 8 25.52 14.47 12.17
CA SER A 8 26.60 13.53 12.43
C SER A 8 27.32 13.22 11.11
N ILE A 9 28.39 13.98 10.90
CA ILE A 9 29.45 13.73 9.92
C ILE A 9 30.23 12.50 10.43
N LEU A 10 30.29 11.44 9.63
CA LEU A 10 31.38 10.46 9.73
C LEU A 10 32.63 11.16 9.23
N ASN A 11 33.48 11.65 10.14
CA ASN A 11 34.80 12.16 9.80
C ASN A 11 35.67 11.00 9.32
N LEU A 12 35.76 10.85 8.00
CA LEU A 12 36.67 9.92 7.32
C LEU A 12 38.17 10.28 7.50
N GLU A 13 38.50 11.34 8.25
CA GLU A 13 39.89 11.74 8.52
C GLU A 13 40.62 10.81 9.52
N GLU A 14 39.92 10.03 10.35
CA GLU A 14 40.60 9.13 11.32
C GLU A 14 41.00 7.76 10.73
N LEU A 15 40.50 7.38 9.55
CA LEU A 15 40.92 6.15 8.85
C LEU A 15 42.07 6.39 7.87
N GLN A 16 42.38 7.65 7.53
CA GLN A 16 43.57 7.99 6.73
C GLN A 16 44.87 8.04 7.55
N SER A 17 44.81 7.95 8.88
CA SER A 17 46.01 7.96 9.73
C SER A 17 46.76 6.61 9.77
N LYS A 18 46.25 5.57 9.09
CA LYS A 18 46.90 4.26 8.99
C LYS A 18 47.00 3.88 7.51
N ASN A 19 48.05 4.35 6.84
CA ASN A 19 48.51 4.00 5.48
C ASN A 19 48.00 2.64 4.95
N VAL A 20 46.78 2.60 4.44
CA VAL A 20 46.23 1.49 3.65
C VAL A 20 45.50 2.14 2.50
N GLY A 21 46.11 2.08 1.31
CA GLY A 21 45.48 2.54 0.08
C GLY A 21 44.31 1.63 -0.27
N LEU A 22 43.09 2.15 -0.21
CA LEU A 22 41.89 1.50 -0.74
C LEU A 22 41.41 2.31 -1.96
N PRO A 23 41.03 1.65 -3.08
CA PRO A 23 40.43 2.35 -4.22
C PRO A 23 39.04 2.87 -3.86
N ALA A 24 38.66 3.99 -4.50
CA ALA A 24 37.33 4.57 -4.36
C ALA A 24 36.31 3.65 -5.03
N THR A 25 35.26 3.28 -4.28
CA THR A 25 34.11 2.43 -4.68
C THR A 25 34.32 0.93 -4.44
N MET A 26 33.54 0.37 -3.51
CA MET A 26 33.46 -1.06 -3.21
C MET A 26 32.00 -1.49 -3.40
N ILE A 27 31.74 -2.44 -4.31
CA ILE A 27 30.40 -3.03 -4.53
C ILE A 27 30.40 -4.41 -3.89
N VAL A 28 29.47 -4.66 -2.96
CA VAL A 28 29.32 -5.95 -2.27
C VAL A 28 28.05 -6.62 -2.78
N ASN A 29 28.19 -7.71 -3.54
CA ASN A 29 27.06 -8.58 -3.88
C ASN A 29 26.89 -9.67 -2.82
N HIS A 30 25.66 -9.87 -2.35
CA HIS A 30 25.30 -10.91 -1.39
C HIS A 30 24.36 -11.93 -2.05
N GLN A 31 24.82 -13.17 -2.21
CA GLN A 31 23.98 -14.31 -2.60
C GLN A 31 23.75 -15.21 -1.39
N MET A 32 22.49 -15.44 -1.01
CA MET A 32 22.13 -16.46 -0.01
C MET A 32 22.00 -17.83 -0.68
N GLY A 33 22.94 -18.72 -0.38
CA GLY A 33 22.83 -20.16 -0.58
C GLY A 33 23.18 -20.87 0.74
N GLU A 34 22.64 -22.09 0.92
CA GLU A 34 22.68 -22.87 2.17
C GLU A 34 24.00 -22.76 2.96
N GLY A 35 23.99 -21.97 4.02
CA GLY A 35 24.95 -22.03 5.13
C GLY A 35 26.33 -21.39 4.94
N VAL A 36 26.67 -20.77 3.80
CA VAL A 36 27.96 -20.09 3.60
C VAL A 36 27.79 -18.78 2.84
N SER A 37 28.22 -17.67 3.43
CA SER A 37 28.30 -16.36 2.77
C SER A 37 29.63 -16.23 2.01
N THR A 38 29.57 -16.16 0.68
CA THR A 38 30.72 -15.80 -0.17
C THR A 38 30.59 -14.36 -0.65
N PHE A 39 31.68 -13.59 -0.54
CA PHE A 39 31.77 -12.21 -0.99
C PHE A 39 32.71 -12.14 -2.20
N GLN A 40 32.27 -11.53 -3.30
CA GLN A 40 33.08 -11.36 -4.50
C GLN A 40 33.36 -9.86 -4.70
N VAL A 41 34.64 -9.50 -4.83
CA VAL A 41 35.09 -8.12 -5.09
C VAL A 41 35.52 -8.07 -6.56
N LEU A 42 34.83 -7.28 -7.39
CA LEU A 42 35.18 -7.09 -8.79
C LEU A 42 35.96 -5.77 -8.95
N GLY A 43 37.13 -5.84 -9.58
CA GLY A 43 37.97 -4.68 -9.92
C GLY A 43 37.63 -4.10 -11.28
N GLU A 44 37.95 -2.81 -11.48
CA GLU A 44 37.54 -1.96 -12.60
C GLU A 44 38.22 -2.26 -13.96
N GLN A 45 38.68 -3.50 -14.21
CA GLN A 45 39.34 -3.88 -15.48
C GLN A 45 38.74 -5.09 -16.22
N ASP A 46 37.75 -5.81 -15.67
CA ASP A 46 37.28 -7.08 -16.23
C ASP A 46 36.06 -7.00 -17.18
N LEU A 47 35.79 -5.87 -17.83
CA LEU A 47 34.68 -5.76 -18.80
C LEU A 47 35.05 -4.97 -20.05
N TYR A 48 36.00 -5.47 -20.83
CA TYR A 48 36.17 -5.09 -22.23
C TYR A 48 36.67 -6.28 -23.04
N GLU A 49 35.77 -6.93 -23.80
CA GLU A 49 36.12 -7.59 -25.08
C GLU A 49 34.83 -7.88 -25.90
N GLN A 50 34.66 -7.15 -27.01
CA GLN A 50 34.05 -7.56 -28.28
C GLN A 50 35.21 -7.55 -29.31
N PRO A 51 35.18 -8.17 -30.54
CA PRO A 51 34.02 -8.39 -31.44
C PRO A 51 34.09 -9.61 -32.44
N ASP A 52 33.03 -9.77 -33.26
CA ASP A 52 32.89 -10.27 -34.66
C ASP A 52 33.63 -11.51 -35.26
N GLU A 53 33.00 -12.06 -36.32
CA GLU A 53 33.15 -13.36 -37.00
C GLU A 53 34.45 -13.65 -37.82
N GLU A 54 34.74 -14.97 -37.91
CA GLU A 54 35.39 -15.81 -38.96
C GLU A 54 36.93 -15.88 -39.23
N GLU A 55 37.43 -17.14 -39.10
CA GLU A 55 38.62 -17.87 -39.64
C GLU A 55 40.02 -17.20 -39.77
N ASP A 56 41.08 -17.76 -39.15
CA ASP A 56 41.90 -18.91 -39.65
C ASP A 56 43.13 -19.20 -38.72
N HIS A 57 43.73 -20.38 -38.85
CA HIS A 57 44.77 -21.04 -38.02
C HIS A 57 46.10 -20.28 -37.68
N ASN A 58 46.57 -20.34 -36.42
CA ASN A 58 47.80 -21.05 -35.96
C ASN A 58 48.26 -20.72 -34.52
N THR A 59 48.90 -21.72 -33.90
CA THR A 59 49.45 -21.87 -32.54
C THR A 59 50.64 -20.96 -32.16
N LEU A 60 50.72 -20.56 -30.87
CA LEU A 60 51.92 -20.64 -29.98
C LEU A 60 51.68 -20.04 -28.56
N ASP A 61 52.21 -20.74 -27.54
CA ASP A 61 52.13 -20.55 -26.08
C ASP A 61 52.71 -19.25 -25.49
N HIS A 62 52.17 -18.76 -24.34
CA HIS A 62 52.89 -18.37 -23.09
C HIS A 62 51.96 -17.74 -21.97
N PRO A 63 52.39 -17.62 -20.68
CA PRO A 63 51.70 -18.20 -19.51
C PRO A 63 50.84 -17.26 -18.62
N PHE A 64 50.00 -17.92 -17.79
CA PHE A 64 49.13 -17.39 -16.71
C PHE A 64 49.85 -16.51 -15.66
N ALA A 65 49.20 -15.41 -15.27
CA ALA A 65 49.50 -14.60 -14.08
C ALA A 65 48.45 -14.86 -12.97
N ALA A 66 48.91 -14.82 -11.72
CA ALA A 66 48.23 -15.30 -10.51
C ALA A 66 47.19 -14.34 -9.91
N GLU A 67 46.12 -14.89 -9.31
CA GLU A 67 45.17 -14.18 -8.44
C GLU A 67 45.77 -13.94 -7.04
N GLU A 68 45.70 -12.70 -6.53
CA GLU A 68 45.96 -12.38 -5.11
C GLU A 68 44.65 -12.11 -4.35
N GLU A 69 44.42 -12.88 -3.29
CA GLU A 69 43.24 -12.80 -2.41
C GLU A 69 43.52 -11.86 -1.22
N TYR A 70 42.84 -10.72 -1.11
CA TYR A 70 42.94 -9.81 0.04
C TYR A 70 41.92 -10.17 1.14
N ARG A 71 42.39 -10.59 2.32
CA ARG A 71 41.56 -10.79 3.52
C ARG A 71 41.54 -9.55 4.41
N LEU A 72 40.37 -8.95 4.61
CA LEU A 72 40.15 -7.96 5.67
C LEU A 72 39.90 -8.65 7.03
N PRO A 73 40.42 -8.11 8.15
CA PRO A 73 40.25 -8.73 9.47
C PRO A 73 38.81 -8.57 9.99
N TYR A 74 38.21 -9.69 10.44
CA TYR A 74 36.83 -9.82 10.97
C TYR A 74 36.37 -8.70 11.93
N ARG A 75 37.29 -8.14 12.75
CA ARG A 75 36.98 -7.07 13.70
C ARG A 75 36.56 -5.74 13.06
N LEU A 76 36.99 -5.44 11.83
CA LEU A 76 36.62 -4.19 11.16
C LEU A 76 35.18 -4.24 10.61
N VAL A 77 34.75 -5.42 10.16
CA VAL A 77 33.39 -5.69 9.67
C VAL A 77 32.38 -5.67 10.82
N GLU A 78 32.73 -6.25 11.98
CA GLU A 78 31.90 -6.18 13.19
C GLU A 78 31.68 -4.75 13.71
N VAL A 79 32.71 -3.89 13.66
CA VAL A 79 32.59 -2.50 14.15
C VAL A 79 31.69 -1.65 13.25
N LEU A 80 31.78 -1.83 11.92
CA LEU A 80 30.89 -1.18 10.95
C LEU A 80 29.44 -1.68 11.12
N PHE A 81 29.23 -2.97 11.37
CA PHE A 81 27.89 -3.54 11.58
C PHE A 81 27.26 -3.08 12.90
N LEU A 82 28.04 -3.02 13.99
CA LEU A 82 27.54 -2.58 15.30
C LEU A 82 27.28 -1.08 15.40
N GLN A 83 28.00 -0.23 14.63
CA GLN A 83 27.73 1.21 14.57
C GLN A 83 26.48 1.55 13.75
N VAL A 84 26.15 0.77 12.71
CA VAL A 84 24.89 0.93 11.95
C VAL A 84 23.69 0.53 12.79
N ILE A 85 23.80 -0.54 13.59
CA ILE A 85 22.71 -0.98 14.48
C ILE A 85 22.48 0.02 15.64
N ARG A 86 23.53 0.64 16.20
CA ARG A 86 23.37 1.63 17.29
C ARG A 86 22.85 3.01 16.86
N HIS A 87 22.95 3.38 15.59
CA HIS A 87 22.46 4.68 15.09
C HIS A 87 21.08 4.62 14.41
N GLY A 88 20.56 3.42 14.14
CA GLY A 88 19.16 3.22 13.72
C GLY A 88 18.12 3.59 14.80
N ASP A 89 18.52 3.59 16.07
CA ASP A 89 17.61 3.86 17.21
C ASP A 89 17.39 5.35 17.51
N THR A 90 18.01 6.27 16.77
CA THR A 90 17.93 7.72 17.03
C THR A 90 17.12 8.54 16.01
N CYS A 91 16.51 7.91 15.01
CA CYS A 91 15.55 8.57 14.12
C CYS A 91 14.11 8.35 14.64
N GLN A 92 13.71 9.11 15.66
CA GLN A 92 12.30 9.24 16.01
C GLN A 92 11.56 10.01 14.91
N GLY A 93 10.93 9.28 14.01
CA GLY A 93 10.07 9.82 12.95
C GLY A 93 9.23 8.70 12.34
N ALA A 94 8.00 8.57 12.84
CA ALA A 94 6.99 7.55 12.51
C ALA A 94 7.30 6.12 13.01
N SER A 95 6.52 5.68 14.00
CA SER A 95 6.32 4.27 14.32
C SER A 95 5.85 3.53 13.05
N SER A 96 6.74 2.79 12.41
CA SER A 96 6.45 2.04 11.17
C SER A 96 5.65 0.76 11.41
N GLY A 97 5.43 0.38 12.68
CA GLY A 97 4.54 -0.71 13.09
C GLY A 97 3.08 -0.25 13.19
N SER A 98 2.16 -1.15 12.86
CA SER A 98 0.71 -0.92 12.99
C SER A 98 0.30 -0.78 14.46
N SER A 99 -0.55 0.20 14.82
CA SER A 99 -0.97 0.34 16.22
C SER A 99 -1.63 -0.94 16.73
N VAL A 100 -2.51 -1.58 15.95
CA VAL A 100 -3.25 -2.78 16.37
C VAL A 100 -3.43 -3.70 15.16
N THR A 101 -3.18 -5.01 15.31
CA THR A 101 -3.59 -6.01 14.33
C THR A 101 -4.97 -6.54 14.67
N LEU A 102 -5.92 -6.36 13.77
CA LEU A 102 -7.34 -6.60 14.04
C LEU A 102 -7.84 -7.84 13.32
N TYR A 103 -8.12 -8.89 14.09
CA TYR A 103 -8.75 -10.13 13.63
C TYR A 103 -10.26 -10.04 13.77
N VAL A 104 -10.90 -9.32 12.85
CA VAL A 104 -12.35 -9.11 12.85
C VAL A 104 -13.01 -10.02 11.81
N SER A 105 -14.22 -10.50 12.13
CA SER A 105 -15.06 -11.15 11.14
C SER A 105 -15.59 -10.10 10.16
N PHE A 106 -14.97 -10.01 8.99
CA PHE A 106 -15.46 -9.18 7.90
C PHE A 106 -16.57 -9.88 7.12
N LEU A 107 -17.47 -9.09 6.53
CA LEU A 107 -18.48 -9.64 5.63
C LEU A 107 -17.79 -10.04 4.31
N ARG A 108 -17.88 -11.34 3.98
CA ARG A 108 -17.25 -11.91 2.79
C ARG A 108 -18.26 -12.61 1.92
N ILE A 109 -18.11 -12.45 0.61
CA ILE A 109 -18.98 -13.04 -0.38
C ILE A 109 -18.10 -13.76 -1.40
N HIS A 110 -18.30 -15.06 -1.52
CA HIS A 110 -17.55 -15.88 -2.45
C HIS A 110 -17.99 -15.58 -3.89
N LEU A 111 -17.03 -15.39 -4.78
CA LEU A 111 -17.27 -15.25 -6.21
C LEU A 111 -17.09 -16.60 -6.89
N SER A 112 -18.01 -16.92 -7.80
CA SER A 112 -17.90 -18.13 -8.62
C SER A 112 -16.75 -18.00 -9.62
N GLY A 113 -15.96 -19.07 -9.76
CA GLY A 113 -14.82 -19.13 -10.69
C GLY A 113 -13.52 -18.57 -10.11
N ASN A 114 -12.39 -18.84 -10.78
CA ASN A 114 -11.11 -18.25 -10.44
C ASN A 114 -10.91 -16.99 -11.28
N ASN A 115 -11.17 -15.82 -10.71
CA ASN A 115 -11.11 -14.55 -11.43
C ASN A 115 -9.68 -14.00 -11.36
N SER A 116 -8.98 -13.93 -12.50
CA SER A 116 -7.62 -13.37 -12.55
C SER A 116 -7.59 -11.85 -12.42
N ARG A 117 -8.73 -11.18 -12.64
CA ARG A 117 -8.91 -9.73 -12.49
C ARG A 117 -10.34 -9.45 -12.01
N ILE A 118 -10.46 -8.45 -11.16
CA ILE A 118 -11.75 -7.87 -10.77
C ILE A 118 -11.61 -6.36 -10.74
N GLU A 119 -12.56 -5.65 -11.35
CA GLU A 119 -12.74 -4.21 -11.17
C GLU A 119 -14.02 -3.97 -10.37
N LEU A 120 -13.94 -3.14 -9.33
CA LEU A 120 -15.07 -2.83 -8.48
C LEU A 120 -15.68 -1.48 -8.83
N LEU A 121 -17.01 -1.42 -8.92
CA LEU A 121 -17.76 -0.19 -9.12
C LEU A 121 -18.93 -0.11 -8.14
N HIS A 122 -19.08 1.02 -7.46
CA HIS A 122 -20.19 1.20 -6.52
C HIS A 122 -21.51 1.37 -7.27
N GLY A 123 -22.56 0.70 -6.81
CA GLY A 123 -23.88 0.71 -7.44
C GLY A 123 -24.70 2.00 -7.20
N PRO A 124 -25.98 2.00 -7.56
CA PRO A 124 -26.89 3.13 -7.30
C PRO A 124 -27.24 3.26 -5.81
N HIS A 125 -27.20 2.16 -5.07
CA HIS A 125 -27.47 2.12 -3.63
C HIS A 125 -26.20 1.74 -2.87
N ASP A 126 -26.07 2.28 -1.66
CA ASP A 126 -24.87 2.20 -0.81
C ASP A 126 -24.33 0.78 -0.53
N ASN A 127 -25.17 -0.24 -0.68
CA ASN A 127 -24.86 -1.64 -0.36
C ASN A 127 -24.71 -2.53 -1.60
N ILE A 128 -24.86 -1.95 -2.80
CA ILE A 128 -24.72 -2.66 -4.07
C ILE A 128 -23.34 -2.38 -4.63
N VAL A 129 -22.61 -3.45 -4.94
CA VAL A 129 -21.31 -3.36 -5.60
C VAL A 129 -21.34 -4.22 -6.86
N TYR A 130 -20.90 -3.62 -7.95
CA TYR A 130 -20.63 -4.32 -9.20
C TYR A 130 -19.17 -4.75 -9.21
N ALA A 131 -18.94 -5.99 -9.60
CA ALA A 131 -17.61 -6.56 -9.79
C ALA A 131 -17.54 -7.23 -11.16
N THR A 132 -16.52 -6.94 -11.96
CA THR A 132 -16.34 -7.61 -13.26
C THR A 132 -15.43 -8.83 -13.12
N GLY A 133 -15.87 -9.98 -13.62
CA GLY A 133 -14.97 -11.07 -14.01
C GLY A 133 -14.56 -10.93 -15.48
N SER A 134 -13.93 -11.96 -16.05
CA SER A 134 -13.50 -11.91 -17.46
C SER A 134 -14.66 -11.66 -18.42
N ILE A 135 -15.79 -12.36 -18.26
CA ILE A 135 -16.95 -12.26 -19.18
C ILE A 135 -18.28 -11.92 -18.47
N ASN A 136 -18.27 -11.97 -17.14
CA ASN A 136 -19.46 -11.84 -16.31
C ASN A 136 -19.38 -10.55 -15.48
N LEU A 137 -20.52 -9.91 -15.28
CA LEU A 137 -20.72 -8.85 -14.33
C LEU A 137 -21.44 -9.42 -13.10
N PHE A 138 -20.82 -9.32 -11.93
CA PHE A 138 -21.41 -9.71 -10.66
C PHE A 138 -22.03 -8.48 -10.01
N GLN A 139 -23.31 -8.55 -9.66
CA GLN A 139 -23.97 -7.58 -8.79
C GLN A 139 -24.14 -8.19 -7.42
N THR A 140 -23.53 -7.57 -6.42
CA THR A 140 -23.53 -8.06 -5.05
C THR A 140 -24.24 -7.07 -4.14
N ASN A 141 -25.23 -7.55 -3.37
CA ASN A 141 -25.87 -6.79 -2.31
C ASN A 141 -25.38 -7.31 -0.96
N PHE A 142 -24.54 -6.50 -0.29
CA PHE A 142 -23.90 -6.89 0.96
C PHE A 142 -24.87 -7.01 2.14
N ASN A 143 -26.01 -6.29 2.17
CA ASN A 143 -26.99 -6.47 3.25
C ASN A 143 -27.68 -7.83 3.23
N SER A 144 -27.90 -8.37 2.03
CA SER A 144 -28.54 -9.67 1.85
C SER A 144 -27.56 -10.83 1.64
N SER A 145 -26.26 -10.52 1.52
CA SER A 145 -25.21 -11.45 1.09
C SER A 145 -25.55 -12.22 -0.19
N LYS A 146 -26.31 -11.59 -1.09
CA LYS A 146 -26.72 -12.19 -2.37
C LYS A 146 -25.88 -11.62 -3.51
N THR A 147 -25.44 -12.51 -4.38
CA THR A 147 -24.76 -12.17 -5.63
C THR A 147 -25.57 -12.68 -6.80
N SER A 148 -25.86 -11.77 -7.73
CA SER A 148 -26.43 -12.08 -9.03
C SER A 148 -25.32 -12.03 -10.08
N THR A 149 -25.19 -13.08 -10.88
CA THR A 149 -24.24 -13.12 -12.00
C THR A 149 -24.99 -12.77 -13.28
N MET A 150 -24.52 -11.75 -13.99
CA MET A 150 -25.05 -11.31 -15.28
C MET A 150 -23.99 -11.60 -16.34
N GLY A 151 -24.32 -12.43 -17.33
CA GLY A 151 -23.40 -12.69 -18.44
C GLY A 151 -23.73 -13.93 -19.26
N PRO A 152 -23.09 -14.07 -20.44
CA PRO A 152 -22.05 -13.18 -20.98
C PRO A 152 -22.61 -11.84 -21.48
N VAL A 153 -22.01 -10.71 -21.07
CA VAL A 153 -22.58 -9.35 -21.29
C VAL A 153 -22.66 -8.96 -22.78
N PHE A 154 -21.73 -9.43 -23.60
CA PHE A 154 -21.63 -9.06 -25.02
C PHE A 154 -22.17 -10.13 -25.99
N GLY A 155 -22.98 -11.09 -25.51
CA GLY A 155 -23.42 -12.26 -26.28
C GLY A 155 -24.25 -11.96 -27.55
N GLU A 156 -25.03 -10.88 -27.57
CA GLU A 156 -25.96 -10.56 -28.69
C GLU A 156 -25.34 -9.73 -29.83
N GLY A 157 -24.16 -9.13 -29.62
CA GLY A 157 -23.48 -8.29 -30.63
C GLY A 157 -22.79 -9.09 -31.75
N CYS A 158 -22.94 -10.41 -31.73
CA CYS A 158 -22.22 -11.32 -32.61
C CYS A 158 -23.02 -11.63 -33.88
N ARG A 159 -22.44 -11.36 -35.06
CA ARG A 159 -23.07 -11.66 -36.37
C ARG A 159 -23.17 -13.16 -36.69
N SER A 160 -22.61 -14.02 -35.84
CA SER A 160 -22.67 -15.48 -36.00
C SER A 160 -23.94 -16.02 -35.36
N ASN A 161 -24.69 -16.86 -36.10
CA ASN A 161 -25.84 -17.61 -35.57
C ASN A 161 -25.42 -18.73 -34.60
N ASP A 162 -24.14 -18.84 -34.27
CA ASP A 162 -23.59 -19.84 -33.35
C ASP A 162 -23.02 -19.16 -32.08
N PRO A 163 -23.68 -19.29 -30.91
CA PRO A 163 -23.22 -18.75 -29.64
C PRO A 163 -21.97 -19.47 -29.08
N THR A 164 -21.49 -20.54 -29.72
CA THR A 164 -20.24 -21.24 -29.38
C THR A 164 -19.04 -20.83 -30.23
N SER A 165 -19.23 -19.88 -31.17
CA SER A 165 -18.13 -19.37 -31.99
C SER A 165 -17.12 -18.59 -31.13
N PRO A 166 -15.79 -18.85 -31.27
CA PRO A 166 -14.74 -18.11 -30.57
C PRO A 166 -14.76 -16.60 -30.86
N ASP A 167 -15.40 -16.17 -31.96
CA ASP A 167 -15.55 -14.77 -32.35
C ASP A 167 -16.55 -13.98 -31.47
N CYS A 168 -17.27 -14.67 -30.56
CA CYS A 168 -18.34 -14.09 -29.71
C CYS A 168 -17.97 -13.96 -28.23
N HIS A 169 -16.73 -14.25 -27.87
CA HIS A 169 -16.25 -14.10 -26.50
C HIS A 169 -15.53 -12.76 -26.34
N TYR A 170 -16.24 -11.77 -25.78
CA TYR A 170 -15.64 -10.50 -25.37
C TYR A 170 -15.36 -10.53 -23.87
N ASN A 171 -14.11 -10.25 -23.51
CA ASN A 171 -13.74 -10.02 -22.12
C ASN A 171 -14.04 -8.58 -21.74
N ILE A 172 -14.68 -8.37 -20.59
CA ILE A 172 -14.95 -7.03 -20.05
C ILE A 172 -13.60 -6.40 -19.63
N THR A 173 -13.25 -5.28 -20.23
CA THR A 173 -11.99 -4.58 -19.96
C THR A 173 -12.20 -3.26 -19.24
N VAL A 174 -13.35 -2.62 -19.44
CA VAL A 174 -13.69 -1.31 -18.88
C VAL A 174 -15.03 -1.37 -18.17
N LEU A 175 -15.10 -0.77 -16.97
CA LEU A 175 -16.33 -0.56 -16.23
C LEU A 175 -16.37 0.88 -15.67
N CYS A 176 -17.24 1.73 -16.20
CA CYS A 176 -17.39 3.11 -15.75
C CYS A 176 -18.80 3.39 -15.24
N LYS A 177 -18.90 4.22 -14.20
CA LYS A 177 -20.17 4.87 -13.86
C LYS A 177 -20.53 5.88 -14.93
N THR A 178 -21.83 6.01 -15.18
CA THR A 178 -22.37 7.11 -15.96
C THR A 178 -22.92 8.20 -15.02
N LYS A 179 -23.45 9.29 -15.59
CA LYS A 179 -24.20 10.28 -14.80
C LYS A 179 -25.51 9.75 -14.24
N ASP A 180 -26.10 8.75 -14.91
CA ASP A 180 -27.25 8.05 -14.38
C ASP A 180 -26.75 6.95 -13.42
N PRO A 181 -27.08 7.01 -12.12
CA PRO A 181 -26.61 6.03 -11.16
C PRO A 181 -27.07 4.59 -11.47
N ASN A 182 -28.14 4.43 -12.26
CA ASN A 182 -28.68 3.12 -12.64
C ASN A 182 -28.09 2.58 -13.95
N GLN A 183 -27.30 3.38 -14.67
CA GLN A 183 -26.71 2.99 -15.95
C GLN A 183 -25.20 2.85 -15.83
N LEU A 184 -24.69 1.76 -16.38
CA LEU A 184 -23.26 1.44 -16.47
C LEU A 184 -22.78 1.58 -17.90
N PHE A 185 -21.53 2.02 -18.06
CA PHE A 185 -20.82 1.97 -19.33
C PHE A 185 -19.76 0.87 -19.27
N LEU A 186 -19.80 -0.06 -20.22
CA LEU A 186 -18.88 -1.17 -20.29
C LEU A 186 -18.25 -1.25 -21.67
N CYS A 187 -16.98 -1.64 -21.71
CA CYS A 187 -16.35 -2.08 -22.94
C CYS A 187 -15.78 -3.48 -22.78
N GLY A 188 -15.84 -4.26 -23.86
CA GLY A 188 -15.22 -5.56 -23.93
C GLY A 188 -14.45 -5.78 -25.21
N THR A 189 -13.45 -6.67 -25.17
CA THR A 189 -12.56 -6.98 -26.29
C THR A 189 -12.54 -8.48 -26.59
N ASN A 190 -12.44 -8.84 -27.87
CA ASN A 190 -12.36 -10.23 -28.33
C ASN A 190 -10.90 -10.71 -28.57
N GLY A 191 -9.90 -9.93 -28.17
CA GLY A 191 -8.48 -10.27 -28.33
C GLY A 191 -7.89 -10.06 -29.74
N GLN A 192 -8.71 -9.78 -30.77
CA GLN A 192 -8.27 -9.55 -32.15
C GLN A 192 -8.40 -8.07 -32.59
N GLN A 193 -8.22 -7.13 -31.65
CA GLN A 193 -8.24 -5.67 -31.86
C GLN A 193 -9.63 -5.03 -32.09
N HIS A 194 -10.72 -5.73 -31.76
CA HIS A 194 -12.06 -5.12 -31.73
C HIS A 194 -12.53 -4.94 -30.30
N THR A 195 -12.90 -3.70 -29.96
CA THR A 195 -13.49 -3.36 -28.67
C THR A 195 -14.89 -2.79 -28.89
N LEU A 196 -15.88 -3.41 -28.23
CA LEU A 196 -17.28 -3.00 -28.24
C LEU A 196 -17.60 -2.32 -26.93
N CYS A 197 -18.20 -1.12 -27.00
CA CYS A 197 -18.65 -0.37 -25.83
C CYS A 197 -20.16 -0.17 -25.86
N CYS A 198 -20.80 -0.32 -24.70
CA CYS A 198 -22.24 -0.20 -24.56
C CYS A 198 -22.66 0.36 -23.21
N TYR A 199 -23.91 0.80 -23.18
CA TYR A 199 -24.62 1.15 -21.96
C TYR A 199 -25.55 0.01 -21.55
N MET A 200 -25.63 -0.26 -20.26
CA MET A 200 -26.61 -1.20 -19.72
C MET A 200 -27.19 -0.69 -18.41
N ASN A 201 -28.43 -1.06 -18.12
CA ASN A 201 -29.02 -0.92 -16.80
C ASN A 201 -29.09 -2.32 -16.15
N PRO A 202 -28.37 -2.55 -15.04
CA PRO A 202 -28.40 -3.82 -14.31
C PRO A 202 -29.75 -4.18 -13.67
N SER A 203 -30.78 -3.34 -13.81
CA SER A 203 -32.14 -3.64 -13.35
C SER A 203 -33.05 -4.17 -14.46
N ASP A 204 -32.63 -4.07 -15.72
CA ASP A 204 -33.44 -4.50 -16.87
C ASP A 204 -33.41 -6.03 -16.99
N ASP A 205 -34.55 -6.67 -17.25
CA ASP A 205 -34.67 -8.11 -17.50
C ASP A 205 -35.38 -8.34 -18.86
N PRO A 206 -34.69 -8.85 -19.90
CA PRO A 206 -33.27 -9.25 -19.91
C PRO A 206 -32.31 -8.05 -19.88
N PHE A 207 -31.09 -8.27 -19.41
CA PHE A 207 -30.04 -7.25 -19.43
C PHE A 207 -29.60 -6.97 -20.87
N ILE A 208 -29.81 -5.75 -21.38
CA ILE A 208 -29.48 -5.39 -22.75
C ILE A 208 -28.30 -4.40 -22.77
N CYS A 209 -27.23 -4.80 -23.45
CA CYS A 209 -26.06 -3.97 -23.75
C CYS A 209 -26.34 -3.16 -25.01
N THR A 210 -26.68 -1.88 -24.85
CA THR A 210 -27.03 -0.97 -25.96
C THR A 210 -25.76 -0.27 -26.48
N PRO A 211 -25.32 -0.50 -27.73
CA PRO A 211 -24.07 0.07 -28.24
C PRO A 211 -24.07 1.61 -28.25
N SER A 212 -22.97 2.23 -27.81
CA SER A 212 -22.83 3.69 -27.80
C SER A 212 -22.72 4.26 -29.22
N LYS A 213 -23.54 5.23 -29.62
CA LYS A 213 -23.51 5.81 -30.98
C LYS A 213 -22.21 6.57 -31.28
N ASP A 214 -21.70 7.30 -30.28
CA ASP A 214 -20.53 8.16 -30.43
C ASP A 214 -19.22 7.39 -30.15
N ILE A 215 -19.29 6.26 -29.42
CA ILE A 215 -18.15 5.43 -29.00
C ILE A 215 -18.33 4.01 -29.56
N GLN A 216 -18.67 3.93 -30.85
CA GLN A 216 -18.81 2.69 -31.60
C GLN A 216 -17.50 2.36 -32.35
N ASP A 217 -17.19 1.06 -32.46
CA ASP A 217 -16.10 0.51 -33.27
C ASP A 217 -14.70 1.07 -32.90
N ILE A 218 -14.27 0.77 -31.67
CA ILE A 218 -12.89 1.01 -31.23
C ILE A 218 -12.02 -0.11 -31.84
N LYS A 219 -11.32 0.22 -32.92
CA LYS A 219 -10.40 -0.66 -33.66
C LYS A 219 -9.03 -0.78 -32.98
N GLN A 220 -9.05 -0.98 -31.66
CA GLN A 220 -7.87 -1.16 -30.84
C GLN A 220 -8.24 -1.97 -29.61
N HIS A 221 -7.33 -2.82 -29.19
CA HIS A 221 -7.47 -3.60 -27.97
C HIS A 221 -7.23 -2.68 -26.78
N ILE A 222 -8.26 -2.48 -25.95
CA ILE A 222 -8.10 -1.81 -24.66
C ILE A 222 -7.75 -2.90 -23.65
N ASN A 223 -6.51 -2.91 -23.19
CA ASN A 223 -6.06 -3.86 -22.17
C ASN A 223 -6.82 -3.57 -20.87
N GLU A 224 -7.20 -4.64 -20.18
CA GLU A 224 -7.85 -4.56 -18.89
C GLU A 224 -7.14 -3.66 -17.86
N ARG A 225 -5.81 -3.58 -17.86
CA ARG A 225 -5.08 -2.78 -16.84
C ARG A 225 -5.03 -1.29 -17.13
N GLU A 226 -5.54 -0.84 -18.26
CA GLU A 226 -5.45 0.56 -18.65
C GLU A 226 -6.41 1.42 -17.85
N PRO A 227 -5.95 2.51 -17.20
CA PRO A 227 -6.85 3.46 -16.59
C PRO A 227 -7.80 4.04 -17.65
N SER A 228 -9.05 4.19 -17.26
CA SER A 228 -10.11 4.68 -18.11
C SER A 228 -11.03 5.61 -17.35
N LEU A 229 -11.61 6.58 -18.06
CA LEU A 229 -12.46 7.60 -17.47
C LEU A 229 -13.50 8.04 -18.48
N LEU A 230 -14.78 7.94 -18.11
CA LEU A 230 -15.89 8.48 -18.88
C LEU A 230 -16.25 9.87 -18.33
N ILE A 231 -16.12 10.90 -19.18
CA ILE A 231 -16.50 12.28 -18.85
C ILE A 231 -17.54 12.74 -19.87
N GLY A 232 -18.70 13.20 -19.42
CA GLY A 232 -19.70 13.68 -20.37
C GLY A 232 -21.05 14.03 -19.77
N SER A 233 -21.88 14.74 -20.52
CA SER A 233 -23.33 14.84 -20.33
C SER A 233 -24.03 13.92 -21.33
N PRO A 234 -25.33 13.63 -21.17
CA PRO A 234 -26.09 12.79 -22.12
C PRO A 234 -26.03 13.24 -23.60
N GLU A 235 -25.54 14.45 -23.87
CA GLU A 235 -25.45 15.07 -25.19
C GLU A 235 -24.02 15.12 -25.77
N VAL A 236 -22.99 15.03 -24.91
CA VAL A 236 -21.57 15.07 -25.27
C VAL A 236 -20.82 14.13 -24.33
N GLU A 237 -20.45 12.96 -24.84
CA GLU A 237 -19.71 11.93 -24.11
C GLU A 237 -18.30 11.80 -24.66
N GLN A 238 -17.33 11.81 -23.76
CA GLN A 238 -15.91 11.65 -24.05
C GLN A 238 -15.36 10.54 -23.16
N PHE A 239 -14.94 9.46 -23.79
CA PHE A 239 -14.30 8.33 -23.14
C PHE A 239 -12.80 8.43 -23.30
N TYR A 240 -12.09 8.53 -22.19
CA TYR A 240 -10.64 8.57 -22.12
C TYR A 240 -10.12 7.22 -21.66
N THR A 241 -9.06 6.75 -22.30
CA THR A 241 -8.34 5.53 -21.92
C THR A 241 -6.89 5.68 -22.34
N THR A 242 -6.02 4.89 -21.74
CA THR A 242 -4.61 4.87 -22.08
C THR A 242 -4.25 3.60 -22.85
N HIS A 243 -3.06 3.62 -23.45
CA HIS A 243 -2.46 2.45 -24.05
C HIS A 243 -0.99 2.42 -23.63
N SER A 244 -0.63 1.41 -22.84
CA SER A 244 0.72 1.16 -22.37
C SER A 244 1.47 0.24 -23.34
N GLY A 245 2.80 0.23 -23.29
CA GLY A 245 3.66 -0.60 -24.12
C GLY A 245 4.61 0.20 -25.01
N THR A 246 5.01 -0.39 -26.14
CA THR A 246 6.00 0.18 -27.09
C THR A 246 5.44 0.38 -28.51
N GLU A 247 4.16 0.07 -28.74
CA GLU A 247 3.55 0.01 -30.07
C GLU A 247 3.05 1.37 -30.61
N ARG A 248 2.49 1.37 -31.83
CA ARG A 248 2.00 2.57 -32.55
C ARG A 248 0.65 3.08 -32.00
N SER A 249 0.58 3.49 -30.74
CA SER A 249 -0.55 4.23 -30.14
C SER A 249 -0.36 4.49 -28.63
N VAL A 250 0.86 4.34 -28.13
CA VAL A 250 1.15 4.47 -26.70
C VAL A 250 0.84 5.89 -26.23
N GLY A 251 -0.04 6.01 -25.24
CA GLY A 251 -0.43 7.29 -24.69
C GLY A 251 -1.89 7.39 -24.27
N ILE A 252 -2.38 8.63 -24.23
CA ILE A 252 -3.77 8.96 -23.89
C ILE A 252 -4.58 8.99 -25.18
N ASN A 253 -5.71 8.30 -25.18
CA ASN A 253 -6.67 8.25 -26.28
C ASN A 253 -8.03 8.75 -25.80
N MET A 254 -8.72 9.50 -26.66
CA MET A 254 -10.08 9.98 -26.40
C MET A 254 -10.99 9.54 -27.54
N PHE A 255 -12.16 9.03 -27.17
CA PHE A 255 -13.23 8.58 -28.06
C PHE A 255 -14.53 9.31 -27.75
N GLY A 256 -15.28 9.63 -28.79
CA GLY A 256 -16.58 10.30 -28.75
C GLY A 256 -16.88 10.85 -30.14
N LYS A 257 -17.57 11.99 -30.20
CA LYS A 257 -17.82 12.69 -31.48
C LYS A 257 -16.53 12.98 -32.28
N LYS A 258 -15.41 13.09 -31.59
CA LYS A 258 -14.08 13.19 -32.17
C LYS A 258 -13.19 12.11 -31.54
N LYS A 259 -12.13 11.73 -32.27
CA LYS A 259 -11.11 10.82 -31.79
C LYS A 259 -9.79 11.58 -31.71
N LEU A 260 -9.10 11.48 -30.58
CA LEU A 260 -7.76 12.03 -30.40
C LEU A 260 -6.84 10.94 -29.88
N TRP A 261 -5.63 10.87 -30.42
CA TRP A 261 -4.61 9.93 -30.00
C TRP A 261 -3.27 10.60 -29.78
N THR A 262 -2.43 9.87 -29.06
CA THR A 262 -1.02 10.21 -28.84
C THR A 262 -0.17 9.48 -29.88
N GLU A 263 0.85 10.15 -30.42
CA GLU A 263 1.88 9.46 -31.21
C GLU A 263 2.91 8.81 -30.29
N ASN A 264 3.35 7.61 -30.66
CA ASN A 264 4.32 6.86 -29.88
C ASN A 264 5.61 7.69 -29.73
N SER A 265 6.01 7.93 -28.49
CA SER A 265 7.23 8.63 -28.16
C SER A 265 8.48 7.83 -28.56
N GLY A 266 8.37 6.51 -28.78
CA GLY A 266 9.46 5.58 -29.08
C GLY A 266 10.00 4.85 -27.85
N THR A 267 9.37 5.01 -26.69
CA THR A 267 9.73 4.39 -25.42
C THR A 267 8.59 3.57 -24.84
N GLU A 268 8.95 2.59 -24.02
CA GLU A 268 7.97 1.84 -23.25
C GLU A 268 7.36 2.73 -22.17
N GLN A 269 6.04 2.90 -22.18
CA GLN A 269 5.29 3.64 -21.16
C GLN A 269 4.27 2.73 -20.48
N ARG A 270 4.01 2.95 -19.19
CA ARG A 270 2.96 2.25 -18.44
C ARG A 270 2.14 3.27 -17.65
N TYR A 271 0.86 3.37 -18.01
CA TYR A 271 -0.09 4.28 -17.38
C TYR A 271 -0.65 3.66 -16.10
N VAL A 272 -0.72 4.48 -15.05
CA VAL A 272 -1.17 4.07 -13.71
C VAL A 272 -2.54 4.64 -13.40
N SER A 273 -2.79 5.91 -13.72
CA SER A 273 -4.06 6.57 -13.39
C SER A 273 -4.39 7.75 -14.30
N LEU A 274 -5.69 8.02 -14.45
CA LEU A 274 -6.25 9.19 -15.10
C LEU A 274 -7.04 10.03 -14.09
N VAL A 275 -6.73 11.32 -14.00
CA VAL A 275 -7.32 12.24 -13.02
C VAL A 275 -7.86 13.49 -13.74
N ALA A 276 -9.15 13.73 -13.63
CA ALA A 276 -9.74 14.99 -14.09
C ALA A 276 -9.44 16.13 -13.10
N SER A 277 -9.20 17.35 -13.59
CA SER A 277 -8.89 18.51 -12.75
C SER A 277 -10.04 18.98 -11.84
N GLY A 278 -11.21 18.33 -11.86
CA GLY A 278 -12.42 18.84 -11.21
C GLY A 278 -13.05 20.00 -11.98
N GLN A 279 -14.10 20.60 -11.40
CA GLN A 279 -14.79 21.75 -11.99
C GLN A 279 -13.97 23.02 -11.78
N ARG A 280 -13.33 23.50 -12.85
CA ARG A 280 -12.67 24.82 -12.85
C ARG A 280 -13.69 25.92 -13.07
N GLU A 281 -13.31 27.16 -12.72
CA GLU A 281 -14.14 28.35 -12.90
C GLU A 281 -14.51 28.56 -14.38
N ASP A 282 -13.54 28.30 -15.27
CA ASP A 282 -13.73 28.24 -16.73
C ASP A 282 -13.57 26.81 -17.23
N ARG A 283 -14.66 26.21 -17.70
CA ARG A 283 -14.67 24.84 -18.27
C ARG A 283 -13.74 24.69 -19.48
N LEU A 284 -13.42 25.77 -20.18
CA LEU A 284 -12.42 25.72 -21.25
C LEU A 284 -11.06 25.27 -20.73
N GLN A 285 -10.76 25.55 -19.46
CA GLN A 285 -9.50 25.22 -18.81
C GLN A 285 -9.52 23.84 -18.15
N ASP A 286 -10.60 23.05 -18.28
CA ASP A 286 -10.66 21.69 -17.73
C ASP A 286 -9.56 20.81 -18.36
N ARG A 287 -8.78 20.16 -17.48
CA ARG A 287 -7.63 19.35 -17.85
C ARG A 287 -7.78 17.92 -17.36
N LEU A 288 -7.27 16.99 -18.15
CA LEU A 288 -7.04 15.61 -17.73
C LEU A 288 -5.56 15.42 -17.48
N TYR A 289 -5.22 14.85 -16.33
CA TYR A 289 -3.87 14.45 -15.97
C TYR A 289 -3.73 12.93 -16.07
N ALA A 290 -2.64 12.47 -16.66
CA ALA A 290 -2.32 11.05 -16.74
C ALA A 290 -0.98 10.79 -16.04
N PHE A 291 -0.99 9.87 -15.08
CA PHE A 291 0.19 9.48 -14.33
C PHE A 291 0.74 8.18 -14.89
N TYR A 292 2.03 8.15 -15.20
CA TYR A 292 2.65 7.02 -15.88
C TYR A 292 4.14 6.90 -15.56
N ILE A 293 4.72 5.73 -15.84
CA ILE A 293 6.16 5.51 -15.85
C ILE A 293 6.65 5.30 -17.28
N GLU A 294 7.84 5.80 -17.58
CA GLU A 294 8.48 5.65 -18.88
C GLU A 294 9.86 5.04 -18.70
N LYS A 295 10.20 4.10 -19.58
CA LYS A 295 11.52 3.48 -19.62
C LYS A 295 12.54 4.48 -20.15
N ASN A 296 13.62 4.67 -19.41
CA ASN A 296 14.66 5.62 -19.74
C ASN A 296 15.37 5.25 -21.07
N ARG A 297 15.66 6.24 -21.92
CA ARG A 297 16.19 6.05 -23.30
C ARG A 297 17.69 5.82 -23.37
N GLY A 298 18.44 6.15 -22.31
CA GLY A 298 19.90 6.10 -22.31
C GLY A 298 20.44 5.09 -21.29
N PRO A 299 21.44 4.26 -21.64
CA PRO A 299 22.23 3.56 -20.66
C PRO A 299 23.16 4.59 -19.99
N CYS A 300 22.76 5.12 -18.83
CA CYS A 300 23.71 5.77 -17.93
C CYS A 300 23.85 4.94 -16.66
N LEU A 301 25.11 4.64 -16.31
CA LEU A 301 25.47 3.97 -15.07
C LEU A 301 24.89 4.76 -13.89
N GLY A 302 24.03 4.11 -13.10
CA GLY A 302 23.38 4.71 -11.92
C GLY A 302 22.07 5.46 -12.19
N CYS A 303 21.56 5.49 -13.43
CA CYS A 303 20.25 6.05 -13.73
C CYS A 303 19.12 5.03 -13.51
N ASP A 304 17.98 5.48 -12.98
CA ASP A 304 16.80 4.64 -12.87
C ASP A 304 16.30 4.19 -14.25
N LEU A 305 15.97 2.90 -14.36
CA LEU A 305 15.43 2.28 -15.57
C LEU A 305 14.04 2.83 -15.93
N TRP A 306 13.26 3.18 -14.91
CA TRP A 306 11.90 3.71 -15.03
C TRP A 306 11.84 5.08 -14.38
N VAL A 307 11.21 6.03 -15.08
CA VAL A 307 11.04 7.40 -14.60
C VAL A 307 9.55 7.70 -14.49
N PRO A 308 9.05 8.23 -13.38
CA PRO A 308 7.64 8.60 -13.24
C PRO A 308 7.35 10.00 -13.80
N TRP A 309 6.17 10.14 -14.39
CA TRP A 309 5.73 11.32 -15.13
C TRP A 309 4.27 11.63 -14.84
N VAL A 310 3.92 12.90 -15.02
CA VAL A 310 2.55 13.37 -15.17
C VAL A 310 2.42 14.04 -16.53
N ALA A 311 1.43 13.65 -17.32
CA ALA A 311 1.04 14.35 -18.54
C ALA A 311 -0.24 15.15 -18.30
N GLN A 312 -0.39 16.29 -18.97
CA GLN A 312 -1.65 17.01 -19.06
C GLN A 312 -2.19 16.99 -20.48
N VAL A 313 -3.52 17.02 -20.63
CA VAL A 313 -4.21 17.36 -21.87
C VAL A 313 -5.43 18.23 -21.57
N CYS A 314 -5.79 19.12 -22.48
CA CYS A 314 -7.01 19.92 -22.37
C CYS A 314 -8.22 19.09 -22.82
N MET A 315 -9.28 19.06 -22.03
CA MET A 315 -10.50 18.32 -22.40
C MET A 315 -11.21 18.92 -23.63
N ALA A 316 -11.03 20.22 -23.85
CA ALA A 316 -11.57 20.96 -24.99
C ALA A 316 -10.73 20.84 -26.29
N ASP A 317 -9.61 20.12 -26.28
CA ASP A 317 -8.75 19.95 -27.46
C ASP A 317 -9.52 19.27 -28.60
N LEU A 318 -9.39 19.79 -29.80
CA LEU A 318 -10.03 19.30 -31.02
C LEU A 318 -9.01 18.67 -32.00
N GLY A 319 -7.73 18.68 -31.63
CA GLY A 319 -6.60 18.35 -32.46
C GLY A 319 -6.15 19.48 -33.38
N GLY A 320 -5.18 19.20 -34.23
CA GLY A 320 -4.65 20.16 -35.20
C GLY A 320 -5.50 20.31 -36.47
N PRO A 321 -5.17 21.29 -37.33
CA PRO A 321 -5.80 21.45 -38.64
C PRO A 321 -5.59 20.20 -39.52
N LYS A 322 -6.40 20.05 -40.57
CA LYS A 322 -6.29 18.91 -41.52
C LYS A 322 -4.89 18.74 -42.11
N SER A 323 -4.13 19.82 -42.24
CA SER A 323 -2.77 19.80 -42.81
C SER A 323 -1.69 19.36 -41.82
N TYR A 324 -1.92 19.39 -40.50
CA TYR A 324 -0.90 19.11 -39.49
C TYR A 324 -1.51 18.74 -38.14
N LEU A 325 -1.03 17.64 -37.52
CA LEU A 325 -1.57 17.09 -36.26
C LEU A 325 -3.08 16.83 -36.26
N GLN A 326 -3.65 16.48 -37.42
CA GLN A 326 -5.06 16.11 -37.51
C GLN A 326 -5.36 14.93 -36.58
N PHE A 327 -6.37 15.09 -35.72
CA PHE A 327 -6.78 14.08 -34.72
C PHE A 327 -5.69 13.69 -33.69
N ARG A 328 -4.66 14.51 -33.53
CA ARG A 328 -3.62 14.33 -32.51
C ARG A 328 -3.73 15.42 -31.46
N TRP A 329 -3.36 15.10 -30.22
CA TRP A 329 -3.32 16.09 -29.14
C TRP A 329 -2.42 17.28 -29.51
N THR A 330 -2.94 18.49 -29.30
CA THR A 330 -2.18 19.74 -29.44
C THR A 330 -1.84 20.36 -28.08
N SER A 331 -2.41 19.81 -27.01
CA SER A 331 -2.25 20.27 -25.64
C SER A 331 -1.48 19.30 -24.73
N LYS A 332 -1.00 18.16 -25.26
CA LYS A 332 -0.26 17.16 -24.48
C LYS A 332 1.12 17.68 -24.09
N LEU A 333 1.35 17.86 -22.80
CA LEU A 333 2.66 18.13 -22.20
C LEU A 333 2.95 17.11 -21.10
N SER A 334 4.22 16.84 -20.83
CA SER A 334 4.67 15.93 -19.77
C SER A 334 5.71 16.59 -18.86
N ALA A 335 5.59 16.39 -17.56
CA ALA A 335 6.55 16.83 -16.56
C ALA A 335 6.98 15.64 -15.69
N ARG A 336 8.27 15.62 -15.29
CA ARG A 336 8.80 14.57 -14.44
C ARG A 336 8.18 14.67 -13.04
N LEU A 337 7.86 13.53 -12.45
CA LEU A 337 7.34 13.44 -11.08
C LEU A 337 8.47 12.99 -10.16
N PHE A 338 8.72 13.69 -9.06
CA PHE A 338 9.77 13.36 -8.10
C PHE A 338 9.16 13.08 -6.73
N CYS A 339 9.36 11.85 -6.25
CA CYS A 339 9.05 11.45 -4.88
C CYS A 339 10.35 11.08 -4.17
N GLY A 340 10.72 11.83 -3.15
CA GLY A 340 11.95 11.58 -2.41
C GLY A 340 12.41 12.75 -1.57
N ASP A 341 13.49 12.52 -0.85
CA ASP A 341 14.19 13.56 -0.11
C ASP A 341 15.58 13.78 -0.72
N HIS A 342 15.84 15.03 -1.07
CA HIS A 342 17.09 15.44 -1.68
C HIS A 342 18.25 15.32 -0.68
N ASP A 343 18.00 15.60 0.60
CA ASP A 343 19.04 15.60 1.64
C ASP A 343 19.46 14.16 1.98
N SER A 344 18.51 13.23 2.10
CA SER A 344 18.79 11.82 2.34
C SER A 344 19.15 11.01 1.08
N ARG A 345 19.16 11.64 -0.10
CA ARG A 345 19.36 10.99 -1.42
C ARG A 345 18.45 9.78 -1.65
N LEU A 346 17.25 9.80 -1.08
CA LEU A 346 16.30 8.69 -1.12
C LEU A 346 15.21 9.01 -2.15
N TYR A 347 15.24 8.31 -3.29
CA TYR A 347 14.32 8.53 -4.39
C TYR A 347 13.46 7.28 -4.66
N PHE A 348 12.21 7.52 -5.05
CA PHE A 348 11.28 6.47 -5.44
C PHE A 348 10.85 6.67 -6.89
N THR A 349 11.20 5.72 -7.74
CA THR A 349 11.13 5.86 -9.20
C THR A 349 10.08 4.98 -9.84
N GLN A 350 9.57 3.98 -9.11
CA GLN A 350 8.48 3.13 -9.58
C GLN A 350 7.15 3.62 -9.02
N LEU A 351 6.39 4.39 -9.80
CA LEU A 351 4.99 4.69 -9.47
C LEU A 351 4.14 3.41 -9.57
N VAL A 352 3.35 3.15 -8.53
CA VAL A 352 2.56 1.91 -8.38
C VAL A 352 1.08 2.18 -8.52
N ASP A 353 0.56 3.15 -7.79
CA ASP A 353 -0.87 3.47 -7.75
C ASP A 353 -1.08 4.95 -7.38
N VAL A 354 -2.23 5.52 -7.74
CA VAL A 354 -2.56 6.93 -7.52
C VAL A 354 -4.03 7.09 -7.12
N ASN A 355 -4.28 7.78 -6.01
CA ASN A 355 -5.61 8.13 -5.53
C ASN A 355 -5.75 9.65 -5.39
N THR A 356 -6.92 10.19 -5.72
CA THR A 356 -7.17 11.65 -5.69
C THR A 356 -8.23 11.99 -4.66
N VAL A 357 -7.92 12.95 -3.79
CA VAL A 357 -8.86 13.53 -2.82
C VAL A 357 -9.29 14.90 -3.33
N LEU A 358 -10.52 14.96 -3.82
CA LEU A 358 -11.12 16.19 -4.32
C LEU A 358 -11.32 17.20 -3.18
N ALA A 359 -11.00 18.46 -3.45
CA ALA A 359 -11.30 19.59 -2.58
C ALA A 359 -12.40 20.46 -3.21
N GLU A 360 -12.95 21.40 -2.43
CA GLU A 360 -13.95 22.35 -2.94
C GLU A 360 -13.39 23.20 -4.08
N ARG A 361 -12.12 23.61 -3.93
CA ARG A 361 -11.36 24.30 -4.97
C ARG A 361 -10.45 23.30 -5.66
N TRP A 362 -10.37 23.35 -6.98
CA TRP A 362 -9.55 22.42 -7.75
C TRP A 362 -8.06 22.53 -7.40
N GLN A 363 -7.60 23.74 -7.06
CA GLN A 363 -6.22 24.03 -6.65
C GLN A 363 -5.79 23.17 -5.46
N ASP A 364 -6.70 23.02 -4.48
CA ASP A 364 -6.44 22.28 -3.23
C ASP A 364 -6.65 20.76 -3.38
N THR A 365 -7.01 20.27 -4.58
CA THR A 365 -7.18 18.83 -4.83
C THR A 365 -5.83 18.13 -4.70
N ARG A 366 -5.79 17.08 -3.89
CA ARG A 366 -4.57 16.34 -3.54
C ARG A 366 -4.49 15.02 -4.27
N VAL A 367 -3.33 14.73 -4.82
CA VAL A 367 -3.00 13.48 -5.51
C VAL A 367 -2.02 12.70 -4.64
N TYR A 368 -2.50 11.61 -4.04
CA TYR A 368 -1.69 10.67 -3.27
C TYR A 368 -1.14 9.60 -4.21
N ALA A 369 0.18 9.57 -4.37
CA ALA A 369 0.84 8.66 -5.27
C ALA A 369 1.74 7.71 -4.47
N LEU A 370 1.53 6.42 -4.70
CA LEU A 370 2.28 5.33 -4.08
C LEU A 370 3.46 4.95 -4.99
N PHE A 371 4.66 4.95 -4.45
CA PHE A 371 5.89 4.59 -5.14
C PHE A 371 6.62 3.46 -4.45
N ARG A 372 7.52 2.82 -5.21
CA ARG A 372 8.55 1.89 -4.76
C ARG A 372 9.91 2.28 -5.30
N ASN A 373 10.96 1.75 -4.67
CA ASN A 373 12.33 1.87 -5.16
C ASN A 373 13.02 0.50 -5.29
N GLY A 374 14.25 0.51 -5.81
CA GLY A 374 15.03 -0.71 -6.05
C GLY A 374 15.45 -1.49 -4.81
N TRP A 375 15.32 -0.91 -3.60
CA TRP A 375 15.65 -1.56 -2.33
C TRP A 375 14.44 -2.20 -1.64
N GLY A 376 13.29 -2.26 -2.32
CA GLY A 376 12.08 -2.85 -1.74
C GLY A 376 11.40 -1.98 -0.69
N MET A 377 11.65 -0.68 -0.68
CA MET A 377 10.90 0.26 0.14
C MET A 377 9.72 0.86 -0.65
N SER A 378 8.63 1.11 0.05
CA SER A 378 7.50 1.87 -0.46
C SER A 378 7.46 3.27 0.13
N ALA A 379 6.93 4.24 -0.62
CA ALA A 379 6.65 5.57 -0.12
C ALA A 379 5.35 6.14 -0.69
N VAL A 380 4.71 7.01 0.06
CA VAL A 380 3.57 7.81 -0.40
C VAL A 380 4.00 9.25 -0.51
N CYS A 381 3.85 9.87 -1.68
CA CYS A 381 4.04 11.31 -1.90
C CYS A 381 2.71 11.98 -2.23
N VAL A 382 2.57 13.26 -1.88
CA VAL A 382 1.33 14.01 -2.07
C VAL A 382 1.59 15.26 -2.88
N TYR A 383 0.90 15.38 -4.00
CA TYR A 383 0.98 16.53 -4.90
C TYR A 383 -0.34 17.30 -4.88
N THR A 384 -0.31 18.60 -5.16
CA THR A 384 -1.54 19.35 -5.43
C THR A 384 -1.73 19.53 -6.94
N ILE A 385 -2.99 19.63 -7.38
CA ILE A 385 -3.27 19.98 -8.78
C ILE A 385 -2.76 21.39 -9.11
N GLU A 386 -2.73 22.31 -8.14
CA GLU A 386 -2.13 23.64 -8.30
C GLU A 386 -0.63 23.56 -8.65
N ASP A 387 0.16 22.79 -7.91
CA ASP A 387 1.60 22.64 -8.16
C ASP A 387 1.86 22.03 -9.55
N ILE A 388 1.07 21.02 -9.93
CA ILE A 388 1.15 20.39 -11.25
C ILE A 388 0.80 21.40 -12.35
N ASP A 389 -0.31 22.12 -12.20
CA ASP A 389 -0.78 23.13 -13.16
C ASP A 389 0.23 24.29 -13.31
N HIS A 390 0.87 24.68 -12.20
CA HIS A 390 1.89 25.71 -12.15
C HIS A 390 3.11 25.35 -13.00
N ILE A 391 3.63 24.13 -12.88
CA ILE A 391 4.78 23.66 -13.68
C ILE A 391 4.47 23.75 -15.17
N PHE A 392 3.31 23.26 -15.62
CA PHE A 392 2.95 23.33 -17.05
C PHE A 392 2.80 24.77 -17.56
N LYS A 393 2.30 25.69 -16.73
CA LYS A 393 2.13 27.10 -17.09
C LYS A 393 3.43 27.91 -17.11
N THR A 394 4.40 27.56 -16.26
CA THR A 394 5.57 28.43 -15.98
C THR A 394 6.91 27.86 -16.42
N SER A 395 7.14 26.55 -16.28
CA SER A 395 8.44 25.92 -16.60
C SER A 395 8.82 26.11 -18.06
N ASN A 396 10.10 26.22 -18.37
CA ASN A 396 10.55 26.12 -19.76
C ASN A 396 10.42 24.69 -20.30
N PHE A 397 10.54 24.52 -21.61
CA PHE A 397 10.54 23.22 -22.27
C PHE A 397 11.95 22.63 -22.27
N ALA A 398 12.07 21.32 -22.07
CA ALA A 398 13.36 20.63 -22.00
C ALA A 398 14.17 20.84 -23.29
N GLY A 399 15.43 21.26 -23.16
CA GLY A 399 16.31 21.52 -24.30
C GLY A 399 15.91 22.70 -25.22
N HIS A 400 14.87 23.47 -24.88
CA HIS A 400 14.45 24.64 -25.65
C HIS A 400 15.01 25.94 -25.05
N THR A 401 15.73 26.72 -25.86
CA THR A 401 16.33 28.01 -25.47
C THR A 401 15.77 29.21 -26.23
N GLY A 402 14.87 28.98 -27.19
CA GLY A 402 14.24 30.02 -28.00
C GLY A 402 13.06 30.71 -27.30
N SER A 403 12.44 31.65 -28.01
CA SER A 403 11.20 32.29 -27.58
C SER A 403 10.02 31.32 -27.67
N ILE A 404 9.24 31.23 -26.60
CA ILE A 404 8.00 30.44 -26.57
C ILE A 404 6.91 31.20 -27.34
N PRO A 405 6.25 30.58 -28.34
CA PRO A 405 5.22 31.23 -29.14
C PRO A 405 3.93 31.48 -28.33
N SER A 406 3.07 32.35 -28.86
CA SER A 406 1.76 32.69 -28.27
C SER A 406 0.61 32.24 -29.17
N PRO A 407 -0.48 31.65 -28.63
CA PRO A 407 -0.67 31.25 -27.23
C PRO A 407 0.36 30.19 -26.80
N ARG A 408 0.59 30.07 -25.50
CA ARG A 408 1.65 29.19 -24.99
C ARG A 408 1.31 27.73 -25.37
N PRO A 409 2.26 26.94 -25.88
CA PRO A 409 2.04 25.52 -26.13
C PRO A 409 1.49 24.80 -24.88
N GLY A 410 0.43 24.00 -25.05
CA GLY A 410 -0.27 23.34 -23.94
C GLY A 410 -1.41 24.14 -23.28
N GLU A 411 -1.60 25.41 -23.64
CA GLU A 411 -2.71 26.22 -23.15
C GLU A 411 -4.05 25.81 -23.78
N CYS A 412 -5.11 25.75 -22.99
CA CYS A 412 -6.42 25.34 -23.47
C CYS A 412 -7.10 26.49 -24.24
N VAL A 413 -7.43 26.24 -25.50
CA VAL A 413 -8.03 27.21 -26.42
C VAL A 413 -9.38 26.73 -26.93
N LYS A 414 -10.25 27.66 -27.34
CA LYS A 414 -11.61 27.35 -27.81
C LYS A 414 -11.64 26.47 -29.07
N ASP A 415 -10.65 26.64 -29.95
CA ASP A 415 -10.56 25.90 -31.20
C ASP A 415 -9.09 25.64 -31.55
N SER A 416 -8.59 24.47 -31.14
CA SER A 416 -7.20 24.06 -31.38
C SER A 416 -6.85 23.88 -32.86
N THR A 417 -7.86 23.70 -33.73
CA THR A 417 -7.62 23.56 -35.18
C THR A 417 -7.14 24.85 -35.83
N LYS A 418 -7.26 25.99 -35.13
CA LYS A 418 -6.83 27.32 -35.56
C LYS A 418 -5.53 27.77 -34.90
N LEU A 419 -4.84 26.90 -34.15
CA LEU A 419 -3.58 27.25 -33.53
C LEU A 419 -2.52 27.63 -34.59
N PRO A 420 -1.66 28.63 -34.31
CA PRO A 420 -0.56 28.97 -35.20
C PRO A 420 0.36 27.77 -35.42
N MET A 421 0.89 27.65 -36.64
CA MET A 421 1.80 26.56 -37.01
C MET A 421 3.06 26.50 -36.13
N GLU A 422 3.50 27.66 -35.63
CA GLU A 422 4.63 27.80 -34.70
C GLU A 422 4.39 27.05 -33.38
N VAL A 423 3.18 27.19 -32.82
CA VAL A 423 2.75 26.51 -31.59
C VAL A 423 2.65 25.01 -31.83
N LEU A 424 2.01 24.59 -32.92
CA LEU A 424 1.84 23.18 -33.26
C LEU A 424 3.18 22.46 -33.48
N LYS A 425 4.10 23.09 -34.22
CA LYS A 425 5.45 22.55 -34.44
C LYS A 425 6.24 22.45 -33.14
N MET A 426 6.01 23.38 -32.19
CA MET A 426 6.69 23.32 -30.90
C MET A 426 6.20 22.15 -30.06
N VAL A 427 4.88 21.94 -29.94
CA VAL A 427 4.30 20.80 -29.20
C VAL A 427 4.74 19.46 -29.79
N ASP A 428 4.74 19.35 -31.13
CA ASP A 428 5.16 18.13 -31.83
C ASP A 428 6.66 17.82 -31.63
N LYS A 429 7.48 18.87 -31.49
CA LYS A 429 8.94 18.74 -31.32
C LYS A 429 9.36 18.53 -29.86
N VAL A 430 8.77 19.28 -28.92
CA VAL A 430 9.12 19.28 -27.50
C VAL A 430 7.86 19.40 -26.65
N SER A 431 7.48 18.31 -25.99
CA SER A 431 6.36 18.25 -25.05
C SER A 431 6.78 18.08 -23.59
N GLU A 432 8.07 17.86 -23.34
CA GLU A 432 8.65 17.70 -22.01
C GLU A 432 8.94 19.04 -21.34
N MET A 433 8.51 19.20 -20.09
CA MET A 433 8.85 20.33 -19.24
C MET A 433 10.25 20.15 -18.65
N LYS A 434 11.02 21.24 -18.57
CA LYS A 434 12.36 21.26 -17.99
C LYS A 434 12.34 20.99 -16.49
N GLU A 435 11.39 21.56 -15.78
CA GLU A 435 11.21 21.37 -14.34
C GLU A 435 10.17 20.26 -14.09
N GLY A 436 10.39 19.50 -13.01
CA GLY A 436 9.47 18.46 -12.57
C GLY A 436 8.68 18.87 -11.33
N VAL A 437 7.60 18.15 -11.07
CA VAL A 437 6.80 18.31 -9.86
C VAL A 437 7.44 17.49 -8.74
N THR A 438 7.83 18.14 -7.65
CA THR A 438 8.60 17.52 -6.55
C THR A 438 7.78 17.46 -5.26
N SER A 439 7.79 16.32 -4.59
CA SER A 439 7.21 16.12 -3.26
C SER A 439 8.15 15.30 -2.38
N GLY A 440 8.27 15.71 -1.11
CA GLY A 440 8.84 14.84 -0.07
C GLY A 440 7.90 13.67 0.25
N PRO A 441 8.42 12.51 0.70
CA PRO A 441 7.58 11.39 1.09
C PRO A 441 6.85 11.67 2.40
N LEU A 442 5.53 11.51 2.38
CA LEU A 442 4.66 11.55 3.56
C LEU A 442 4.87 10.33 4.46
N LEU A 443 5.10 9.17 3.86
CA LEU A 443 5.33 7.88 4.52
C LEU A 443 6.45 7.16 3.76
N VAL A 444 7.40 6.57 4.50
CA VAL A 444 8.41 5.64 3.98
C VAL A 444 8.35 4.36 4.81
N THR A 445 8.40 3.20 4.16
CA THR A 445 8.34 1.90 4.85
C THR A 445 9.05 0.81 4.06
N HIS A 446 9.45 -0.26 4.75
CA HIS A 446 9.94 -1.51 4.15
C HIS A 446 8.82 -2.46 3.72
N GLN A 447 7.56 -2.09 3.95
CA GLN A 447 6.41 -2.88 3.48
C GLN A 447 6.17 -2.67 1.98
N TYR A 448 5.78 -3.74 1.29
CA TYR A 448 5.39 -3.67 -0.12
C TYR A 448 3.90 -3.36 -0.24
N TYR A 449 3.60 -2.16 -0.74
CA TYR A 449 2.22 -1.77 -1.02
C TYR A 449 1.86 -1.90 -2.49
N HIS A 450 0.60 -2.26 -2.76
CA HIS A 450 0.08 -2.48 -4.11
C HIS A 450 -1.02 -1.49 -4.52
N HIS A 451 -1.90 -1.14 -3.60
CA HIS A 451 -3.03 -0.24 -3.84
C HIS A 451 -3.14 0.83 -2.76
N ILE A 452 -3.68 1.99 -3.13
CA ILE A 452 -3.96 3.10 -2.23
C ILE A 452 -5.39 3.63 -2.43
N CYS A 453 -6.10 3.82 -1.32
CA CYS A 453 -7.36 4.57 -1.26
C CYS A 453 -7.27 5.59 -0.14
N VAL A 454 -7.80 6.79 -0.34
CA VAL A 454 -7.72 7.86 0.66
C VAL A 454 -9.10 8.42 0.91
N ASP A 455 -9.51 8.44 2.18
CA ASP A 455 -10.73 9.12 2.60
C ASP A 455 -10.43 10.46 3.25
N ARG A 456 -11.28 11.46 2.97
CA ARG A 456 -11.23 12.76 3.66
C ARG A 456 -12.29 12.78 4.76
N VAL A 457 -11.86 12.57 6.00
CA VAL A 457 -12.76 12.66 7.16
C VAL A 457 -12.85 14.12 7.61
N GLN A 458 -14.01 14.74 7.35
CA GLN A 458 -14.23 16.17 7.58
C GLN A 458 -13.79 16.62 8.98
N GLY A 459 -12.88 17.60 9.03
CA GLY A 459 -12.36 18.18 10.27
C GLY A 459 -11.42 17.27 11.08
N LYS A 460 -11.12 16.05 10.62
CA LYS A 460 -10.32 15.07 11.37
C LYS A 460 -9.04 14.61 10.67
N GLY A 461 -8.88 14.90 9.37
CA GLY A 461 -7.71 14.54 8.57
C GLY A 461 -8.07 13.61 7.41
N ASN A 462 -7.05 13.04 6.77
CA ASN A 462 -7.21 12.06 5.70
C ASN A 462 -6.81 10.67 6.21
N VAL A 463 -7.50 9.62 5.77
CA VAL A 463 -7.15 8.23 6.13
C VAL A 463 -6.78 7.46 4.88
N LEU A 464 -5.54 6.99 4.84
CA LEU A 464 -4.99 6.17 3.77
C LEU A 464 -5.22 4.70 4.10
N PHE A 465 -5.67 3.94 3.11
CA PHE A 465 -5.76 2.49 3.12
C PHE A 465 -4.74 1.95 2.12
N LEU A 466 -3.75 1.21 2.61
CA LEU A 466 -2.62 0.71 1.83
C LEU A 466 -2.63 -0.81 1.87
N SER A 467 -2.70 -1.46 0.71
CA SER A 467 -2.78 -2.92 0.65
C SER A 467 -1.40 -3.59 0.70
N LEU A 468 -1.23 -4.57 1.57
CA LEU A 468 -0.02 -5.37 1.74
C LEU A 468 0.01 -6.57 0.78
N GLU A 469 1.19 -7.15 0.59
CA GLU A 469 1.40 -8.36 -0.24
C GLU A 469 0.60 -9.58 0.25
N ASN A 470 0.42 -9.72 1.56
CA ASN A 470 -0.34 -10.82 2.17
C ASN A 470 -1.87 -10.60 2.15
N GLY A 471 -2.36 -9.50 1.60
CA GLY A 471 -3.79 -9.15 1.58
C GLY A 471 -4.26 -8.35 2.79
N GLY A 472 -3.36 -8.03 3.73
CA GLY A 472 -3.64 -7.08 4.81
C GLY A 472 -3.82 -5.65 4.31
N ILE A 473 -4.43 -4.79 5.13
CA ILE A 473 -4.58 -3.36 4.86
C ILE A 473 -4.00 -2.55 6.02
N HIS A 474 -3.05 -1.66 5.74
CA HIS A 474 -2.68 -0.61 6.69
C HIS A 474 -3.68 0.54 6.61
N LYS A 475 -4.28 0.89 7.75
CA LYS A 475 -5.09 2.08 7.96
C LYS A 475 -4.20 3.16 8.59
N VAL A 476 -3.95 4.25 7.87
CA VAL A 476 -3.00 5.29 8.27
C VAL A 476 -3.70 6.65 8.29
N LEU A 477 -3.65 7.34 9.42
CA LEU A 477 -4.10 8.73 9.55
C LEU A 477 -3.01 9.67 9.04
N GLU A 478 -3.37 10.58 8.14
CA GLU A 478 -2.58 11.74 7.77
C GLU A 478 -3.26 13.02 8.26
N ARG A 479 -2.53 13.82 9.02
CA ARG A 479 -2.98 15.13 9.47
C ARG A 479 -1.80 16.06 9.66
N ASP A 480 -1.90 17.27 9.13
CA ASP A 480 -0.90 18.33 9.25
C ASP A 480 0.52 17.87 8.82
N GLY A 481 0.59 17.02 7.78
CA GLY A 481 1.84 16.45 7.27
C GLY A 481 2.44 15.33 8.14
N GLN A 482 1.77 14.94 9.22
CA GLN A 482 2.18 13.82 10.07
C GLN A 482 1.34 12.58 9.77
N VAL A 483 1.98 11.41 9.88
CA VAL A 483 1.32 10.11 9.70
C VAL A 483 1.27 9.31 11.00
N PHE A 484 0.20 8.54 11.17
CA PHE A 484 0.03 7.60 12.28
C PHE A 484 -0.64 6.33 11.77
N VAL A 485 0.01 5.18 11.91
CA VAL A 485 -0.58 3.89 11.53
C VAL A 485 -1.57 3.45 12.60
N ILE A 486 -2.86 3.60 12.31
CA ILE A 486 -3.97 3.29 13.21
C ILE A 486 -4.09 1.78 13.39
N ALA A 487 -4.02 0.99 12.32
CA ALA A 487 -4.20 -0.44 12.43
C ALA A 487 -3.72 -1.18 11.18
N GLU A 488 -3.48 -2.47 11.35
CA GLU A 488 -3.41 -3.45 10.27
C GLU A 488 -4.67 -4.32 10.31
N LEU A 489 -5.45 -4.27 9.24
CA LEU A 489 -6.64 -5.09 9.06
C LEU A 489 -6.26 -6.35 8.28
N GLN A 490 -6.76 -7.50 8.73
CA GLN A 490 -6.57 -8.79 8.05
C GLN A 490 -7.90 -9.27 7.44
N PRO A 491 -8.30 -8.75 6.25
CA PRO A 491 -9.62 -9.00 5.69
C PRO A 491 -9.83 -10.42 5.20
N PHE A 492 -8.76 -11.17 4.88
CA PHE A 492 -8.80 -12.53 4.35
C PHE A 492 -8.32 -13.53 5.41
N ASN A 493 -8.85 -14.77 5.40
CA ASN A 493 -8.36 -15.85 6.29
C ASN A 493 -7.12 -16.58 5.73
N TYR A 494 -6.60 -16.12 4.60
CA TYR A 494 -5.47 -16.69 3.88
C TYR A 494 -4.70 -15.55 3.22
N SER A 495 -3.43 -15.79 2.85
CA SER A 495 -2.65 -14.81 2.10
C SER A 495 -3.30 -14.57 0.73
N ALA A 496 -3.81 -13.37 0.48
CA ALA A 496 -4.57 -13.05 -0.72
C ALA A 496 -3.95 -11.87 -1.47
N HIS A 497 -3.79 -11.99 -2.78
CA HIS A 497 -3.48 -10.83 -3.62
C HIS A 497 -4.76 -10.02 -3.85
N ILE A 498 -4.78 -8.79 -3.37
CA ILE A 498 -5.87 -7.85 -3.63
C ILE A 498 -5.79 -7.42 -5.10
N LEU A 499 -6.88 -7.63 -5.84
CA LEU A 499 -6.97 -7.29 -7.27
C LEU A 499 -7.59 -5.90 -7.49
N SER A 500 -8.46 -5.47 -6.58
CA SER A 500 -9.09 -4.16 -6.61
C SER A 500 -9.50 -3.74 -5.20
N MET A 501 -9.40 -2.45 -4.95
CA MET A 501 -9.78 -1.79 -3.70
C MET A 501 -10.61 -0.55 -4.03
N MET A 502 -11.75 -0.38 -3.37
CA MET A 502 -12.64 0.76 -3.59
C MET A 502 -13.20 1.27 -2.27
N LEU A 503 -13.08 2.57 -2.07
CA LEU A 503 -13.64 3.28 -0.93
C LEU A 503 -14.99 3.91 -1.30
N HIS A 504 -15.97 3.76 -0.41
CA HIS A 504 -17.21 4.52 -0.43
C HIS A 504 -17.29 5.43 0.80
N SER A 505 -16.80 6.68 0.65
CA SER A 505 -16.65 7.65 1.73
C SER A 505 -17.95 8.02 2.44
N SER A 506 -19.05 8.18 1.70
CA SER A 506 -20.35 8.60 2.27
C SER A 506 -20.91 7.62 3.28
N THR A 507 -20.63 6.32 3.12
CA THR A 507 -21.10 5.26 4.02
C THR A 507 -20.00 4.68 4.89
N GLY A 508 -18.76 5.17 4.74
CA GLY A 508 -17.60 4.69 5.50
C GLY A 508 -17.32 3.21 5.25
N LYS A 509 -17.41 2.74 4.00
CA LYS A 509 -17.14 1.34 3.64
C LYS A 509 -15.94 1.23 2.71
N LEU A 510 -15.10 0.22 2.95
CA LEU A 510 -14.02 -0.18 2.05
C LEU A 510 -14.31 -1.56 1.49
N TYR A 511 -14.30 -1.69 0.17
CA TYR A 511 -14.54 -2.92 -0.56
C TYR A 511 -13.24 -3.44 -1.16
N LEU A 512 -12.99 -4.74 -0.99
CA LEU A 512 -11.81 -5.42 -1.50
C LEU A 512 -12.23 -6.60 -2.36
N ALA A 513 -11.47 -6.87 -3.41
CA ALA A 513 -11.64 -8.04 -4.25
C ALA A 513 -10.34 -8.85 -4.29
N SER A 514 -10.46 -10.15 -4.05
CA SER A 514 -9.46 -11.15 -4.43
C SER A 514 -9.99 -12.02 -5.57
N SER A 515 -9.19 -12.92 -6.10
CA SER A 515 -9.63 -13.82 -7.19
C SER A 515 -10.84 -14.71 -6.85
N ARG A 516 -11.17 -14.85 -5.55
CA ARG A 516 -12.19 -15.78 -5.04
C ARG A 516 -13.28 -15.14 -4.19
N GLU A 517 -13.06 -13.94 -3.66
CA GLU A 517 -14.01 -13.34 -2.72
C GLU A 517 -14.00 -11.81 -2.75
N LEU A 518 -15.16 -11.25 -2.47
CA LEU A 518 -15.36 -9.84 -2.14
C LEU A 518 -15.45 -9.67 -0.63
N VAL A 519 -14.79 -8.66 -0.10
CA VAL A 519 -14.83 -8.32 1.33
C VAL A 519 -15.33 -6.89 1.50
N GLN A 520 -16.25 -6.69 2.45
CA GLN A 520 -16.66 -5.37 2.90
C GLN A 520 -16.11 -5.11 4.30
N ILE A 521 -15.39 -4.01 4.44
CA ILE A 521 -14.89 -3.48 5.71
C ILE A 521 -15.74 -2.26 6.08
N ASP A 522 -16.33 -2.30 7.27
CA ASP A 522 -16.99 -1.15 7.88
C ASP A 522 -15.96 -0.33 8.66
N LEU A 523 -15.72 0.91 8.23
CA LEU A 523 -14.73 1.78 8.85
C LEU A 523 -15.19 2.27 10.24
N GLY A 524 -16.49 2.17 10.54
CA GLY A 524 -17.08 2.48 11.85
C GLY A 524 -17.17 1.30 12.83
N SER A 525 -16.59 0.14 12.51
CA SER A 525 -16.52 -1.01 13.42
C SER A 525 -15.44 -0.81 14.49
N CYS A 526 -15.79 -0.06 15.54
CA CYS A 526 -14.85 0.45 16.54
C CYS A 526 -14.69 -0.42 17.80
N GLU A 527 -15.58 -1.40 18.00
CA GLU A 527 -15.63 -2.24 19.21
C GLU A 527 -14.31 -2.97 19.49
N GLN A 528 -13.54 -3.21 18.44
CA GLN A 528 -12.26 -3.90 18.44
C GLN A 528 -11.13 -3.14 19.16
N TYR A 529 -11.24 -1.81 19.29
CA TYR A 529 -10.18 -1.01 19.91
C TYR A 529 -10.10 -1.22 21.42
N GLY A 530 -11.20 -1.62 22.06
CA GLY A 530 -11.22 -1.94 23.48
C GLY A 530 -12.55 -1.60 24.15
N ALA A 531 -12.65 -2.02 25.41
CA ALA A 531 -13.82 -1.83 26.25
C ALA A 531 -13.67 -0.66 27.23
N GLN A 532 -12.62 0.17 27.08
CA GLN A 532 -12.37 1.34 27.92
C GLN A 532 -12.26 2.60 27.05
N CYS A 533 -12.61 3.75 27.63
CA CYS A 533 -12.55 5.03 26.94
C CYS A 533 -11.13 5.34 26.47
N GLU A 534 -10.15 5.07 27.32
CA GLU A 534 -8.74 5.34 27.07
C GLU A 534 -8.23 4.55 25.85
N ASP A 535 -8.61 3.27 25.72
CA ASP A 535 -8.26 2.45 24.55
C ASP A 535 -8.83 3.05 23.26
N CYS A 536 -10.11 3.46 23.29
CA CYS A 536 -10.80 4.03 22.14
C CYS A 536 -10.18 5.36 21.69
N VAL A 537 -9.77 6.21 22.65
CA VAL A 537 -9.14 7.50 22.37
C VAL A 537 -7.69 7.33 21.89
N LEU A 538 -6.93 6.41 22.49
CA LEU A 538 -5.54 6.13 22.10
C LEU A 538 -5.42 5.54 20.69
N ALA A 539 -6.47 4.84 20.20
CA ALA A 539 -6.52 4.35 18.82
C ALA A 539 -6.44 5.48 17.77
N ARG A 540 -6.82 6.71 18.12
CA ARG A 540 -6.80 7.91 17.24
C ARG A 540 -7.53 7.71 15.92
N ASP A 541 -8.44 6.74 15.85
CA ASP A 541 -9.20 6.45 14.64
C ASP A 541 -10.28 7.52 14.43
N PRO A 542 -10.26 8.30 13.33
CA PRO A 542 -11.22 9.39 13.11
C PRO A 542 -12.66 8.91 12.95
N TYR A 543 -12.87 7.64 12.59
CA TYR A 543 -14.19 7.01 12.46
C TYR A 543 -14.75 6.53 13.81
N CYS A 544 -13.98 6.56 14.88
CA CYS A 544 -14.34 5.96 16.17
C CYS A 544 -14.34 6.95 17.33
N GLY A 545 -15.22 6.75 18.30
CA GLY A 545 -15.28 7.54 19.52
C GLY A 545 -15.99 6.81 20.64
N TRP A 546 -15.76 7.25 21.87
CA TRP A 546 -16.35 6.67 23.06
C TRP A 546 -17.73 7.29 23.35
N ASP A 547 -18.79 6.49 23.41
CA ASP A 547 -20.15 6.98 23.66
C ASP A 547 -20.51 7.12 25.16
N GLY A 548 -19.58 6.75 26.04
CA GLY A 548 -19.78 6.66 27.50
C GLY A 548 -19.76 5.22 28.01
N ILE A 549 -20.04 4.24 27.14
CA ILE A 549 -20.16 2.81 27.49
C ILE A 549 -19.28 1.94 26.59
N HIS A 550 -19.24 2.21 25.28
CA HIS A 550 -18.49 1.43 24.30
C HIS A 550 -17.77 2.34 23.29
N CYS A 551 -16.74 1.78 22.64
CA CYS A 551 -16.12 2.41 21.49
C CYS A 551 -16.99 2.14 20.26
N THR A 552 -17.60 3.19 19.70
CA THR A 552 -18.57 3.10 18.60
C THR A 552 -18.20 4.07 17.49
N ALA A 553 -18.97 4.05 16.39
CA ALA A 553 -18.79 5.00 15.31
C ALA A 553 -18.89 6.44 15.82
N ALA A 554 -17.91 7.27 15.44
CA ALA A 554 -17.77 8.62 15.95
C ALA A 554 -18.98 9.49 15.56
N THR A 555 -19.50 10.23 16.54
CA THR A 555 -20.53 11.26 16.34
C THR A 555 -20.10 12.55 17.02
N ASN A 556 -20.86 13.63 16.85
CA ASN A 556 -20.59 14.88 17.56
C ASN A 556 -20.72 14.77 19.10
N LYS A 557 -21.26 13.66 19.61
CA LYS A 557 -21.45 13.40 21.05
C LYS A 557 -20.41 12.45 21.63
N THR A 558 -19.68 11.71 20.80
CA THR A 558 -18.66 10.77 21.27
C THR A 558 -17.42 11.51 21.72
N ILE A 559 -16.77 10.98 22.75
CA ILE A 559 -15.48 11.48 23.26
C ILE A 559 -14.38 10.91 22.37
N GLN A 560 -13.53 11.78 21.84
CA GLN A 560 -12.48 11.42 20.89
C GLN A 560 -11.36 12.46 20.94
N ASP A 561 -10.12 12.01 20.72
CA ASP A 561 -9.00 12.90 20.41
C ASP A 561 -8.12 12.26 19.31
N VAL A 562 -8.47 12.55 18.06
CA VAL A 562 -7.73 12.07 16.88
C VAL A 562 -6.32 12.66 16.82
N GLU A 563 -6.18 13.91 17.24
CA GLU A 563 -4.97 14.68 17.05
C GLU A 563 -3.86 14.17 17.96
N ASN A 564 -4.13 14.03 19.25
CA ASN A 564 -3.10 13.71 20.24
C ASN A 564 -3.35 12.40 20.99
N GLY A 565 -4.48 11.71 20.77
CA GLY A 565 -4.82 10.50 21.53
C GLY A 565 -4.82 10.75 23.04
N ASN A 566 -5.17 11.95 23.49
CA ASN A 566 -5.09 12.34 24.90
C ASN A 566 -6.19 11.64 25.71
N HIS A 567 -5.83 10.52 26.32
CA HIS A 567 -6.75 9.71 27.13
C HIS A 567 -7.33 10.46 28.36
N GLN A 568 -6.78 11.60 28.77
CA GLN A 568 -7.28 12.40 29.91
C GLN A 568 -8.69 12.96 29.68
N VAL A 569 -9.14 13.05 28.42
CA VAL A 569 -10.53 13.43 28.10
C VAL A 569 -11.56 12.45 28.70
N CYS A 570 -11.14 11.21 28.98
CA CYS A 570 -11.96 10.18 29.62
C CYS A 570 -12.21 10.44 31.12
N SER A 571 -11.35 11.19 31.80
CA SER A 571 -11.46 11.44 33.24
C SER A 571 -12.67 12.29 33.64
N ASN A 572 -13.30 12.99 32.68
CA ASN A 572 -14.54 13.73 32.91
C ASN A 572 -15.79 12.84 33.01
N ILE A 573 -15.70 11.56 32.64
CA ILE A 573 -16.82 10.60 32.68
C ILE A 573 -17.08 10.10 34.12
N SER A 574 -16.05 10.11 34.98
CA SER A 574 -16.10 9.61 36.36
C SER A 574 -17.03 10.40 37.29
N ARG A 575 -17.60 11.53 36.85
CA ARG A 575 -18.50 12.38 37.66
C ARG A 575 -19.99 12.21 37.35
N GLY A 576 -20.37 11.51 36.28
CA GLY A 576 -21.76 11.48 35.79
C GLY A 576 -22.44 10.12 35.74
N VAL A 577 -21.70 9.02 35.88
CA VAL A 577 -22.25 7.66 35.78
C VAL A 577 -21.93 6.93 37.08
N THR A 578 -22.93 6.73 37.93
CA THR A 578 -22.88 5.68 38.96
C THR A 578 -22.39 4.42 38.27
N ALA A 579 -21.23 3.91 38.71
CA ALA A 579 -20.62 2.69 38.20
C ALA A 579 -21.62 1.52 38.27
N SER A 580 -22.45 1.41 37.25
CA SER A 580 -23.15 0.19 36.92
C SER A 580 -22.03 -0.81 36.67
N LYS A 581 -22.02 -1.87 37.49
CA LYS A 581 -21.13 -3.02 37.34
C LYS A 581 -21.36 -3.61 35.95
N VAL A 582 -20.69 -3.05 34.93
CA VAL A 582 -20.53 -3.70 33.65
C VAL A 582 -19.65 -4.90 33.95
N SER A 583 -20.25 -6.08 33.89
CA SER A 583 -19.52 -7.33 33.98
C SER A 583 -18.54 -7.34 32.82
N PHE A 584 -17.27 -7.15 33.13
CA PHE A 584 -16.17 -7.45 32.23
C PHE A 584 -16.43 -8.84 31.62
N PRO A 585 -16.32 -9.04 30.29
CA PRO A 585 -15.94 -10.38 29.84
C PRO A 585 -14.67 -10.68 30.62
N ARG A 586 -14.69 -11.78 31.39
CA ARG A 586 -13.57 -12.21 32.24
C ARG A 586 -12.28 -11.84 31.50
N SER A 587 -11.50 -10.87 32.03
CA SER A 587 -10.05 -10.93 31.87
C SER A 587 -9.70 -12.41 31.98
N LEU A 588 -8.78 -12.92 31.17
CA LEU A 588 -8.19 -14.24 31.37
C LEU A 588 -7.52 -14.26 32.75
N VAL A 589 -8.33 -14.30 33.80
CA VAL A 589 -8.01 -14.58 35.17
C VAL A 589 -7.66 -16.04 35.07
N GLY A 590 -6.36 -16.31 34.96
CA GLY A 590 -5.84 -17.65 35.16
C GLY A 590 -6.54 -18.21 36.39
N ALA A 591 -7.14 -19.39 36.21
CA ALA A 591 -8.05 -20.10 37.12
C ALA A 591 -8.14 -19.50 38.53
N ALA A 592 -9.37 -19.29 39.04
CA ALA A 592 -9.60 -18.84 40.42
C ALA A 592 -8.84 -19.66 41.50
N ASP A 593 -8.32 -20.83 41.14
CA ASP A 593 -7.52 -21.75 41.95
C ASP A 593 -5.98 -21.53 41.90
N GLY A 594 -5.49 -20.59 41.08
CA GLY A 594 -4.05 -20.37 40.83
C GLY A 594 -3.41 -21.46 39.97
N ILE A 595 -2.31 -21.14 39.30
CA ILE A 595 -1.53 -22.08 38.49
C ILE A 595 -0.51 -22.76 39.40
N ARG A 596 -0.60 -24.08 39.55
CA ARG A 596 0.34 -24.88 40.33
C ARG A 596 1.49 -25.36 39.44
N ILE A 597 2.72 -25.06 39.85
CA ILE A 597 3.93 -25.34 39.07
C ILE A 597 4.88 -26.17 39.96
N PRO A 598 5.39 -27.33 39.49
CA PRO A 598 6.33 -28.16 40.26
C PRO A 598 7.63 -27.42 40.59
N LEU A 599 8.24 -27.75 41.74
CA LEU A 599 9.55 -27.21 42.14
C LEU A 599 10.62 -27.44 41.06
N SER A 600 11.47 -26.43 40.84
CA SER A 600 12.57 -26.44 39.87
C SER A 600 12.16 -26.62 38.40
N SER A 601 10.87 -26.51 38.08
CA SER A 601 10.40 -26.60 36.69
C SER A 601 10.45 -25.25 35.99
N LYS A 602 10.58 -25.29 34.66
CA LYS A 602 10.52 -24.12 33.79
C LYS A 602 9.07 -23.83 33.42
N TYR A 603 8.69 -22.57 33.41
CA TYR A 603 7.35 -22.14 33.01
C TYR A 603 7.41 -20.81 32.27
N PHE A 604 6.39 -20.50 31.48
CA PHE A 604 6.28 -19.19 30.85
C PHE A 604 4.88 -18.62 30.99
N LEU A 605 4.80 -17.29 31.09
CA LEU A 605 3.55 -16.55 31.06
C LEU A 605 3.46 -15.78 29.75
N SER A 606 2.27 -15.73 29.17
CA SER A 606 2.01 -14.99 27.94
C SER A 606 1.13 -13.78 28.24
N CYS A 607 1.39 -12.68 27.54
CA CYS A 607 0.62 -11.46 27.60
C CYS A 607 0.19 -11.05 26.19
N PRO A 608 -1.10 -10.74 25.97
CA PRO A 608 -1.57 -10.25 24.69
C PRO A 608 -0.99 -8.85 24.43
N THR A 609 -0.42 -8.65 23.24
CA THR A 609 0.00 -7.33 22.76
C THR A 609 -1.09 -6.77 21.86
N LEU A 610 -1.81 -5.79 22.39
CA LEU A 610 -2.93 -5.17 21.68
C LEU A 610 -2.46 -3.97 20.86
N SER A 611 -1.59 -3.15 21.44
CA SER A 611 -1.00 -1.97 20.80
C SER A 611 0.49 -2.19 20.49
N SER A 612 0.94 -1.98 19.26
CA SER A 612 2.38 -1.98 18.92
C SER A 612 3.08 -0.66 19.24
N HIS A 613 2.31 0.38 19.61
CA HIS A 613 2.85 1.65 20.09
C HIS A 613 3.05 1.67 21.62
N ALA A 614 2.57 0.63 22.31
CA ALA A 614 2.68 0.49 23.76
C ALA A 614 3.96 -0.27 24.15
N GLU A 615 4.53 0.11 25.29
CA GLU A 615 5.57 -0.66 25.96
C GLU A 615 4.95 -1.64 26.96
N TYR A 616 5.47 -2.87 27.01
CA TYR A 616 4.93 -3.93 27.85
C TYR A 616 5.93 -4.34 28.92
N SER A 617 5.43 -4.53 30.14
CA SER A 617 6.24 -4.94 31.28
C SER A 617 5.50 -5.93 32.19
N TRP A 618 6.26 -6.85 32.78
CA TRP A 618 5.79 -7.76 33.80
C TRP A 618 6.10 -7.23 35.20
N ARG A 619 5.10 -7.30 36.08
CA ARG A 619 5.22 -6.92 37.50
C ARG A 619 4.89 -8.11 38.38
N HIS A 620 5.82 -8.49 39.25
CA HIS A 620 5.62 -9.53 40.26
C HIS A 620 5.36 -8.88 41.61
N HIS A 621 4.25 -9.26 42.26
CA HIS A 621 3.82 -8.68 43.53
C HIS A 621 4.78 -9.08 44.67
N GLY A 622 5.76 -8.21 44.93
CA GLY A 622 6.85 -8.44 45.88
C GLY A 622 8.19 -7.88 45.40
N ASN A 623 8.34 -7.66 44.09
CA ASN A 623 9.49 -6.98 43.49
C ASN A 623 9.10 -5.58 43.00
N THR A 624 9.96 -4.58 43.23
CA THR A 624 9.71 -3.19 42.80
C THR A 624 10.13 -2.92 41.36
N THR A 625 11.03 -3.75 40.81
CA THR A 625 11.47 -3.64 39.41
C THR A 625 10.50 -4.33 38.46
N ALA A 626 10.03 -3.58 37.46
CA ALA A 626 9.28 -4.12 36.32
C ALA A 626 10.27 -4.80 35.35
N THR A 627 9.93 -6.00 34.89
CA THR A 627 10.73 -6.72 33.90
C THR A 627 10.20 -6.37 32.50
N PRO A 628 11.02 -5.78 31.60
CA PRO A 628 10.58 -5.48 30.24
C PRO A 628 10.29 -6.78 29.47
N CYS A 629 9.29 -6.74 28.60
CA CYS A 629 8.94 -7.89 27.76
C CYS A 629 10.03 -8.16 26.71
N ILE A 630 10.32 -9.46 26.49
CA ILE A 630 11.15 -9.90 25.36
C ILE A 630 10.22 -10.18 24.20
N SER A 631 10.24 -9.34 23.17
CA SER A 631 9.47 -9.52 21.94
C SER A 631 10.23 -10.43 20.97
N THR A 632 9.66 -11.60 20.64
CA THR A 632 10.15 -12.45 19.55
C THR A 632 9.56 -11.94 18.23
N GLY A 633 10.42 -11.61 17.27
CA GLY A 633 10.14 -10.74 16.12
C GLY A 633 9.08 -11.19 15.10
N SER A 634 8.36 -12.29 15.30
CA SER A 634 7.38 -12.82 14.34
C SER A 634 5.93 -12.88 14.83
N GLU A 635 5.66 -12.80 16.14
CA GLU A 635 4.28 -12.90 16.67
C GLU A 635 3.91 -11.85 17.73
N HIS A 636 4.82 -10.92 18.05
CA HIS A 636 4.59 -9.88 19.06
C HIS A 636 4.10 -10.42 20.42
N GLN A 637 4.26 -11.69 20.77
CA GLN A 637 3.79 -12.20 22.06
C GLN A 637 4.77 -11.77 23.17
N CYS A 638 4.31 -10.95 24.13
CA CYS A 638 5.10 -10.64 25.31
C CYS A 638 5.13 -11.87 26.23
N LEU A 639 6.30 -12.49 26.37
CA LEU A 639 6.52 -13.67 27.19
C LEU A 639 7.39 -13.35 28.42
N LEU A 640 7.04 -13.94 29.57
CA LEU A 640 7.91 -13.99 30.75
C LEU A 640 8.35 -15.43 30.99
N LEU A 641 9.65 -15.68 30.93
CA LEU A 641 10.23 -16.99 31.26
C LEU A 641 10.57 -17.07 32.74
N ILE A 642 10.11 -18.14 33.39
CA ILE A 642 10.50 -18.55 34.75
C ILE A 642 11.43 -19.75 34.59
N GLU A 643 12.73 -19.54 34.79
CA GLU A 643 13.75 -20.58 34.56
C GLU A 643 13.72 -21.70 35.60
N SER A 644 13.31 -21.39 36.83
CA SER A 644 13.22 -22.35 37.91
C SER A 644 12.16 -21.91 38.91
N MET A 645 11.08 -22.69 39.03
CA MET A 645 10.03 -22.40 39.99
C MET A 645 10.52 -22.67 41.42
N GLY A 646 10.51 -21.64 42.26
CA GLY A 646 10.84 -21.70 43.67
C GLY A 646 9.91 -20.86 44.54
N PRO A 647 10.16 -20.79 45.86
CA PRO A 647 9.34 -20.00 46.78
C PRO A 647 9.33 -18.49 46.48
N GLU A 648 10.41 -17.94 45.92
CA GLU A 648 10.52 -16.52 45.57
C GLU A 648 9.69 -16.15 44.33
N GLN A 649 9.43 -17.12 43.45
CA GLN A 649 8.67 -16.97 42.22
C GLN A 649 7.17 -17.23 42.45
N GLN A 650 6.77 -17.55 43.68
CA GLN A 650 5.37 -17.65 44.06
C GLN A 650 4.74 -16.26 44.14
N GLY A 651 3.45 -16.16 43.80
CA GLY A 651 2.70 -14.91 43.93
C GLY A 651 2.02 -14.47 42.65
N THR A 652 1.67 -13.19 42.59
CA THR A 652 0.86 -12.63 41.51
C THR A 652 1.74 -11.91 40.50
N TYR A 653 1.64 -12.31 39.25
CA TYR A 653 2.28 -11.68 38.09
C TYR A 653 1.22 -10.91 37.30
N SER A 654 1.49 -9.66 36.98
CA SER A 654 0.61 -8.81 36.19
C SER A 654 1.38 -8.29 34.98
N CYS A 655 0.80 -8.46 33.79
CA CYS A 655 1.31 -7.79 32.59
C CYS A 655 0.66 -6.42 32.47
N VAL A 656 1.48 -5.39 32.32
CA VAL A 656 1.06 -3.99 32.22
C VAL A 656 1.57 -3.39 30.91
N SER A 657 0.67 -2.76 30.16
CA SER A 657 1.01 -1.91 29.03
C SER A 657 1.07 -0.45 29.45
N GLU A 658 2.05 0.28 28.92
CA GLU A 658 2.18 1.73 29.05
C GLU A 658 2.17 2.37 27.66
N GLU A 659 1.23 3.28 27.42
CA GLU A 659 1.16 4.05 26.17
C GLU A 659 0.84 5.51 26.50
N ARG A 660 1.73 6.43 26.14
CA ARG A 660 1.58 7.88 26.41
C ARG A 660 1.26 8.19 27.88
N GLY A 661 1.83 7.44 28.82
CA GLY A 661 1.61 7.57 30.26
C GLY A 661 0.34 6.89 30.80
N TYR A 662 -0.53 6.37 29.93
CA TYR A 662 -1.65 5.53 30.34
C TYR A 662 -1.15 4.12 30.65
N HIS A 663 -1.47 3.63 31.85
CA HIS A 663 -1.08 2.30 32.31
C HIS A 663 -2.29 1.38 32.41
N ARG A 664 -2.21 0.20 31.80
CA ARG A 664 -3.29 -0.79 31.83
C ARG A 664 -2.77 -2.19 32.15
N THR A 665 -3.39 -2.83 33.14
CA THR A 665 -3.16 -4.25 33.42
C THR A 665 -3.98 -5.10 32.44
N LEU A 666 -3.29 -5.89 31.61
CA LEU A 666 -3.91 -6.70 30.55
C LEU A 666 -4.29 -8.10 31.05
N VAL A 667 -3.37 -8.73 31.78
CA VAL A 667 -3.57 -10.07 32.33
C VAL A 667 -2.89 -10.20 33.69
N GLN A 668 -3.47 -11.04 34.54
CA GLN A 668 -2.94 -11.34 35.86
C GLN A 668 -2.97 -12.85 36.13
N TYR A 669 -1.81 -13.38 36.53
CA TYR A 669 -1.60 -14.79 36.87
C TYR A 669 -1.22 -14.92 38.33
N LYS A 670 -1.74 -15.94 39.02
CA LYS A 670 -1.34 -16.28 40.38
C LYS A 670 -0.64 -17.63 40.37
N LEU A 671 0.67 -17.65 40.63
CA LEU A 671 1.48 -18.85 40.67
C LEU A 671 1.57 -19.41 42.08
N GLN A 672 1.50 -20.73 42.20
CA GLN A 672 1.62 -21.47 43.45
C GLN A 672 2.61 -22.62 43.26
N LEU A 673 3.48 -22.85 44.24
CA LEU A 673 4.36 -24.00 44.22
C LEU A 673 3.53 -25.27 44.45
N ASP A 674 3.65 -26.24 43.55
CA ASP A 674 2.97 -27.51 43.73
C ASP A 674 3.63 -28.29 44.87
N SER A 675 2.95 -28.34 46.01
CA SER A 675 3.41 -29.00 47.23
C SER A 675 3.14 -30.51 47.19
N GLY A 676 3.17 -31.11 46.00
CA GLY A 676 2.99 -32.54 45.74
C GLY A 676 4.22 -33.35 46.15
N ALA A 677 4.74 -33.14 47.35
CA ALA A 677 5.70 -34.02 48.00
C ALA A 677 4.99 -34.90 49.04
N THR A 678 3.93 -35.61 48.64
CA THR A 678 3.77 -36.97 49.18
C THR A 678 4.68 -37.84 48.32
N GLY A 679 5.93 -37.96 48.74
CA GLY A 679 6.71 -39.12 48.36
C GLY A 679 5.89 -40.34 48.77
N LEU A 680 5.21 -40.96 47.81
CA LEU A 680 4.83 -42.36 47.93
C LEU A 680 6.17 -43.07 48.10
N ALA A 681 6.55 -43.33 49.35
CA ALA A 681 7.50 -44.36 49.67
C ALA A 681 7.02 -45.58 48.89
N SER A 682 7.77 -45.93 47.84
CA SER A 682 7.48 -47.06 46.99
C SER A 682 7.18 -48.26 47.91
N PRO A 683 6.05 -48.97 47.75
CA PRO A 683 5.72 -50.14 48.57
C PRO A 683 6.81 -51.22 48.52
N CYS A 684 7.72 -51.11 47.55
CA CYS A 684 8.87 -51.99 47.37
C CYS A 684 9.86 -51.96 48.55
N LEU A 685 10.07 -50.81 49.21
CA LEU A 685 11.02 -50.72 50.34
C LEU A 685 10.43 -51.26 51.65
N ALA A 686 9.12 -51.15 51.87
CA ALA A 686 8.45 -51.76 53.02
C ALA A 686 8.36 -53.30 52.88
N CYS A 687 8.15 -53.82 51.65
CA CYS A 687 8.21 -55.25 51.38
C CYS A 687 9.63 -55.83 51.55
N LEU A 688 10.68 -55.12 51.16
CA LEU A 688 12.07 -55.56 51.37
C LEU A 688 12.44 -55.63 52.86
N GLY A 689 11.94 -54.69 53.69
CA GLY A 689 12.12 -54.74 55.14
C GLY A 689 11.42 -55.92 55.79
N LEU A 690 10.17 -56.23 55.39
CA LEU A 690 9.41 -57.36 55.91
C LEU A 690 10.00 -58.72 55.51
N VAL A 691 10.50 -58.86 54.27
CA VAL A 691 11.16 -60.08 53.81
C VAL A 691 12.49 -60.29 54.52
N LEU A 692 13.27 -59.23 54.78
CA LEU A 692 14.51 -59.35 55.55
C LEU A 692 14.26 -59.79 56.99
N THR A 693 13.21 -59.24 57.64
CA THR A 693 12.84 -59.65 59.00
C THR A 693 12.33 -61.09 59.05
N LEU A 694 11.58 -61.55 58.05
CA LEU A 694 11.09 -62.93 57.97
C LEU A 694 12.22 -63.94 57.75
N VAL A 695 13.20 -63.59 56.91
CA VAL A 695 14.40 -64.41 56.67
C VAL A 695 15.28 -64.49 57.92
N LEU A 696 15.44 -63.40 58.66
CA LEU A 696 16.18 -63.39 59.93
C LEU A 696 15.49 -64.18 61.05
N THR A 697 14.16 -64.18 61.11
CA THR A 697 13.41 -65.00 62.09
C THR A 697 13.34 -66.49 61.75
N LEU A 698 13.63 -66.88 60.50
CA LEU A 698 13.72 -68.29 60.08
C LEU A 698 15.16 -68.85 60.17
N LEU A 699 16.15 -67.99 60.47
CA LEU A 699 17.57 -68.33 60.61
C LEU A 699 18.08 -68.29 62.08
N CYS A 700 17.22 -67.94 63.04
CA CYS A 700 17.38 -68.21 64.47
C CYS A 700 16.41 -69.31 64.90
#